data_AF-A0A2D4F236-F1
#
_entry.id   AF-A0A2D4F236-F1
#
_cell.length_a   1.000
_cell.length_b   1.000
_cell.length_c   1.000
_cell.angle_alpha   90.00
_cell.angle_beta   90.00
_cell.angle_gamma   90.00
#
_symmetry.space_group_name_H-M   'P 1'
#
loop_
_entity.id
_entity.type
_entity.pdbx_description
1 polymer ?
#
loop_
_entity_poly.entity_id
_entity_poly.type
_entity_poly.pdbx_seq_one_letter_code
_entity_poly.pdbx_strand_id
1 'polypeptide(L)'
;RVLKALRDTGIPVPKVLALCEDSSVIGTPFYLMEYNPGRIFKDPSLPELEPHQRTEVYSAMNNVLCQIHSVDIQTVGLEDYGKHGNYVQRQIQTWSKQYRATETQTIPAVERLLKWFPSHLPASEQLSIVHGDFRLDNLIFHPEKLEVVAVLDWELSTLGDPLCDVAYNCLPYFIPSDCSIIKGLSDCDLNRLAIPRAEAYLQMYCRHRDIPPVDNWHFYMAFSFFRVAAILQGVYKRFLAGQASSATAESTGALAVFMADLAWDFATKEGFRVFKELPGSGAPTRTFRTWAGPRLLPKRDYATRSPAPEPHLVLSPEGLPSRVQELHHKLKRFMDCHIYPSEQLLRDHQSSPSRWTPHSLVEELKEKAKSEGLWNLFLPLESDPEAKYGAGLTNVEFAHLSELMGTSVYAPEVFNCSAPDTGNMEVLVRYGTEAQKERWLVPLLEGKIRSCFAMTEPQVASSDATNIEASISGERDTYVLNGHKWWISGSLDPRCQLCLFMGKSNPEAQRHRQQSMLLVPMDSPGITITRPLSVFGLEDAPAGHGQMTFENVRVPQENLLLGLGRGFEIAQGRLGPGRIHHCMRLIGLAERALALMKERVSTRVAFGKPLAEQGTIRADLAESRLEIEQARLLVLKAAHLMDTVGNKEAALEIALIKVVAPRTALRVVDRAIQAFGAAGLGSDLPLAQTFAWARVLRLADGPDEVHKAAIAKMELKRPVGLGGV
;
A
#
# COMPACT_ATOMS: atom_id res chain seq x y z
N ARG A 1 -42.15 11.28 -23.41
CA ARG A 1 -42.09 12.33 -24.47
C ARG A 1 -40.76 12.28 -25.20
N VAL A 2 -39.63 12.50 -24.51
CA VAL A 2 -38.26 12.44 -25.09
C VAL A 2 -37.98 11.17 -25.91
N LEU A 3 -38.30 9.98 -25.39
CA LEU A 3 -38.12 8.71 -26.10
C LEU A 3 -38.85 8.63 -27.45
N LYS A 4 -40.03 9.26 -27.58
CA LYS A 4 -40.76 9.29 -28.86
C LYS A 4 -40.10 10.24 -29.86
N ALA A 5 -39.60 11.38 -29.38
CA ALA A 5 -38.94 12.39 -30.20
C ALA A 5 -37.57 11.94 -30.73
N LEU A 6 -36.82 11.14 -29.95
CA LEU A 6 -35.51 10.61 -30.34
C LEU A 6 -35.56 9.37 -31.22
N ARG A 7 -36.74 8.77 -31.41
CA ARG A 7 -36.87 7.48 -32.11
C ARG A 7 -36.39 7.54 -33.56
N ASP A 8 -36.65 8.65 -34.24
CA ASP A 8 -36.39 8.80 -35.67
C ASP A 8 -35.08 9.57 -35.95
N THR A 9 -34.27 9.84 -34.91
CA THR A 9 -33.00 10.57 -35.03
C THR A 9 -31.78 9.64 -35.16
N GLY A 10 -31.99 8.32 -35.15
CA GLY A 10 -30.92 7.32 -35.18
C GLY A 10 -30.26 7.06 -33.82
N ILE A 11 -30.75 7.69 -32.74
CA ILE A 11 -30.30 7.39 -31.37
C ILE A 11 -30.94 6.08 -30.90
N PRO A 12 -30.18 5.15 -30.30
CA PRO A 12 -30.71 3.88 -29.82
C PRO A 12 -31.58 4.10 -28.57
N VAL A 13 -32.88 4.35 -28.75
CA VAL A 13 -33.87 4.46 -27.67
C VAL A 13 -34.94 3.36 -27.78
N PRO A 14 -35.38 2.76 -26.65
CA PRO A 14 -36.48 1.81 -26.65
C PRO A 14 -37.78 2.43 -27.18
N LYS A 15 -38.55 1.68 -27.97
CA LYS A 15 -39.87 2.11 -28.44
C LYS A 15 -40.85 2.15 -27.28
N VAL A 16 -41.43 3.31 -26.99
CA VAL A 16 -42.54 3.42 -26.02
C VAL A 16 -43.80 2.78 -26.60
N LEU A 17 -44.34 1.77 -25.91
CA LEU A 17 -45.54 1.03 -26.28
C LEU A 17 -46.82 1.66 -25.71
N ALA A 18 -46.79 2.06 -24.43
CA ALA A 18 -47.93 2.66 -23.74
C ALA A 18 -47.46 3.56 -22.59
N LEU A 19 -48.30 4.52 -22.19
CA LEU A 19 -48.14 5.32 -20.97
C LEU A 19 -49.44 5.16 -20.17
N CYS A 20 -49.30 4.78 -18.90
CA CYS A 20 -50.40 4.69 -17.94
C CYS A 20 -50.19 5.77 -16.87
N GLU A 21 -51.03 6.80 -16.90
CA GLU A 21 -51.03 7.87 -15.88
C GLU A 21 -51.94 7.53 -14.68
N ASP A 22 -52.71 6.45 -14.79
CA ASP A 22 -53.57 5.97 -13.72
C ASP A 22 -52.77 5.24 -12.64
N SER A 23 -52.46 5.96 -11.56
CA SER A 23 -51.77 5.43 -10.39
C SER A 23 -52.54 4.32 -9.68
N SER A 24 -53.82 4.07 -9.97
CA SER A 24 -54.59 2.98 -9.35
C SER A 24 -54.17 1.59 -9.83
N VAL A 25 -53.49 1.49 -10.98
CA VAL A 25 -53.11 0.20 -11.58
C VAL A 25 -51.98 -0.47 -10.80
N ILE A 26 -50.87 0.24 -10.51
CA ILE A 26 -49.72 -0.29 -9.76
C ILE A 26 -49.18 0.65 -8.67
N GLY A 27 -49.93 1.70 -8.31
CA GLY A 27 -49.56 2.66 -7.26
C GLY A 27 -48.77 3.88 -7.73
N THR A 28 -48.33 3.94 -8.99
CA THR A 28 -47.60 5.07 -9.58
C THR A 28 -47.81 5.11 -11.10
N PRO A 29 -47.74 6.28 -11.76
CA PRO A 29 -47.68 6.36 -13.21
C PRO A 29 -46.48 5.59 -13.76
N PHE A 30 -46.66 4.91 -14.90
CA PHE A 30 -45.61 4.12 -15.54
C PHE A 30 -45.79 4.11 -17.06
N TYR A 31 -44.71 3.81 -17.79
CA TYR A 31 -44.79 3.54 -19.22
C TYR A 31 -44.23 2.16 -19.54
N LEU A 32 -44.74 1.56 -20.62
CA LEU A 32 -44.24 0.32 -21.19
C LEU A 32 -43.36 0.67 -22.37
N MET A 33 -42.20 0.02 -22.45
CA MET A 33 -41.29 0.12 -23.59
C MET A 33 -40.98 -1.27 -24.14
N GLU A 34 -40.54 -1.31 -25.38
CA GLU A 34 -40.04 -2.51 -26.03
C GLU A 34 -38.89 -3.13 -25.25
N TYR A 35 -38.89 -4.46 -25.17
CA TYR A 35 -37.77 -5.20 -24.63
C TYR A 35 -36.67 -5.31 -25.70
N ASN A 36 -35.53 -4.66 -25.47
CA ASN A 36 -34.36 -4.75 -26.34
C ASN A 36 -33.41 -5.86 -25.83
N PRO A 37 -33.27 -7.00 -26.54
CA PRO A 37 -32.37 -8.07 -26.12
C PRO A 37 -30.91 -7.63 -26.26
N GLY A 38 -30.09 -7.87 -25.23
CA GLY A 38 -28.69 -7.46 -25.24
C GLY A 38 -27.93 -7.70 -23.93
N ARG A 39 -26.69 -7.21 -23.90
CA ARG A 39 -25.77 -7.29 -22.77
C ARG A 39 -25.73 -5.95 -22.03
N ILE A 40 -25.72 -5.99 -20.70
CA ILE A 40 -25.55 -4.80 -19.85
C ILE A 40 -24.25 -4.98 -19.07
N PHE A 41 -23.31 -4.08 -19.30
CA PHE A 41 -22.02 -4.08 -18.61
C PHE A 41 -22.14 -3.29 -17.31
N LYS A 42 -22.06 -3.99 -16.18
CA LYS A 42 -22.13 -3.36 -14.84
C LYS A 42 -20.76 -2.99 -14.27
N ASP A 43 -19.72 -3.66 -14.74
CA ASP A 43 -18.35 -3.42 -14.32
C ASP A 43 -17.64 -2.57 -15.38
N PRO A 44 -17.20 -1.34 -15.04
CA PRO A 44 -16.54 -0.47 -16.01
C PRO A 44 -15.18 -1.03 -16.47
N SER A 45 -14.59 -2.01 -15.77
CA SER A 45 -13.36 -2.67 -16.21
C SER A 45 -13.57 -3.69 -17.33
N LEU A 46 -14.83 -4.03 -17.64
CA LEU A 46 -15.22 -4.95 -18.72
C LEU A 46 -14.42 -6.28 -18.70
N PRO A 47 -14.39 -7.02 -17.57
CA PRO A 47 -13.53 -8.19 -17.41
C PRO A 47 -13.86 -9.31 -18.41
N GLU A 48 -15.10 -9.37 -18.91
CA GLU A 48 -15.57 -10.34 -19.90
C GLU A 48 -15.13 -10.06 -21.35
N LEU A 49 -14.43 -8.94 -21.60
CA LEU A 49 -13.98 -8.55 -22.94
C LEU A 49 -12.46 -8.53 -23.04
N GLU A 50 -11.96 -8.78 -24.26
CA GLU A 50 -10.54 -8.62 -24.59
C GLU A 50 -10.14 -7.14 -24.61
N PRO A 51 -8.86 -6.77 -24.34
CA PRO A 51 -8.46 -5.36 -24.25
C PRO A 51 -8.89 -4.48 -25.43
N HIS A 52 -8.70 -4.93 -26.68
CA HIS A 52 -9.10 -4.15 -27.86
C HIS A 52 -10.62 -3.87 -27.91
N GLN A 53 -11.44 -4.81 -27.44
CA GLN A 53 -12.89 -4.69 -27.37
C GLN A 53 -13.34 -3.67 -26.32
N ARG A 54 -12.55 -3.46 -25.26
CA ARG A 54 -12.87 -2.46 -24.23
C ARG A 54 -12.76 -1.04 -24.79
N THR A 55 -11.74 -0.77 -25.61
CA THR A 55 -11.66 0.51 -26.33
C THR A 55 -12.90 0.72 -27.19
N GLU A 56 -13.33 -0.29 -27.93
CA GLU A 56 -14.53 -0.23 -28.78
C GLU A 56 -15.81 0.06 -28.00
N VAL A 57 -15.99 -0.55 -26.82
CA VAL A 57 -17.14 -0.27 -25.93
C VAL A 57 -17.15 1.20 -25.48
N TYR A 58 -16.01 1.72 -25.04
CA TYR A 58 -15.91 3.12 -24.62
C TYR A 58 -16.11 4.08 -25.80
N SER A 59 -15.61 3.75 -26.99
CA SER A 59 -15.88 4.52 -28.20
C SER A 59 -17.36 4.48 -28.60
N ALA A 60 -18.02 3.32 -28.53
CA ALA A 60 -19.45 3.20 -28.83
C ALA A 60 -20.31 4.00 -27.84
N MET A 61 -19.99 3.93 -26.55
CA MET A 61 -20.63 4.73 -25.50
C MET A 61 -20.47 6.23 -25.76
N ASN A 62 -19.25 6.68 -26.08
CA ASN A 62 -18.96 8.08 -26.39
C ASN A 62 -19.71 8.56 -27.65
N ASN A 63 -19.78 7.73 -28.68
CA ASN A 63 -20.48 8.04 -29.94
C ASN A 63 -21.97 8.27 -29.69
N VAL A 64 -22.63 7.40 -28.93
CA VAL A 64 -24.06 7.58 -28.58
C VAL A 64 -24.27 8.86 -27.78
N LEU A 65 -23.39 9.15 -26.81
CA LEU A 65 -23.47 10.40 -26.06
C LEU A 65 -23.35 11.64 -26.97
N CYS A 66 -22.43 11.59 -27.94
CA CYS A 66 -22.28 12.64 -28.94
C CYS A 66 -23.52 12.79 -29.83
N GLN A 67 -24.16 11.68 -30.21
CA GLN A 67 -25.40 11.71 -30.99
C GLN A 67 -26.53 12.39 -30.21
N ILE A 68 -26.72 12.02 -28.93
CA ILE A 68 -27.74 12.64 -28.05
C ILE A 68 -27.53 14.15 -27.98
N HIS A 69 -26.30 14.59 -27.73
CA HIS A 69 -26.01 16.01 -27.56
C HIS A 69 -25.98 16.81 -28.88
N SER A 70 -25.94 16.14 -30.04
CA SER A 70 -26.00 16.74 -31.38
C SER A 70 -27.42 16.85 -31.93
N VAL A 71 -28.44 16.37 -31.20
CA VAL A 71 -29.84 16.49 -31.63
C VAL A 71 -30.23 17.96 -31.69
N ASP A 72 -30.77 18.36 -32.84
CA ASP A 72 -31.46 19.63 -32.98
C ASP A 72 -32.83 19.56 -32.29
N ILE A 73 -32.91 20.21 -31.12
CA ILE A 73 -34.10 20.26 -30.26
C ILE A 73 -35.32 20.89 -30.95
N GLN A 74 -35.11 21.75 -31.95
CA GLN A 74 -36.19 22.37 -32.71
C GLN A 74 -36.82 21.33 -33.65
N THR A 75 -35.96 20.65 -34.41
CA THR A 75 -36.37 19.62 -35.38
C THR A 75 -37.12 18.46 -34.73
N VAL A 76 -36.74 18.07 -33.50
CA VAL A 76 -37.42 16.98 -32.76
C VAL A 76 -38.57 17.43 -31.86
N GLY A 77 -38.91 18.72 -31.85
CA GLY A 77 -40.03 19.26 -31.05
C GLY A 77 -39.84 19.19 -29.53
N LEU A 78 -38.59 19.39 -29.07
CA LEU A 78 -38.20 19.37 -27.66
C LEU A 78 -37.72 20.73 -27.14
N GLU A 79 -38.02 21.84 -27.83
CA GLU A 79 -37.64 23.20 -27.39
C GLU A 79 -38.16 23.52 -25.98
N ASP A 80 -39.39 23.13 -25.64
CA ASP A 80 -40.02 23.33 -24.34
C ASP A 80 -39.75 22.19 -23.34
N TYR A 81 -38.85 21.26 -23.65
CA TYR A 81 -38.56 20.10 -22.79
C TYR A 81 -37.90 20.49 -21.46
N GLY A 82 -37.21 21.64 -21.42
CA GLY A 82 -36.50 22.13 -20.24
C GLY A 82 -36.36 23.65 -20.25
N LYS A 83 -35.81 24.19 -19.16
CA LYS A 83 -35.56 25.63 -19.05
C LYS A 83 -34.29 26.01 -19.84
N HIS A 84 -34.33 27.16 -20.50
CA HIS A 84 -33.21 27.69 -21.27
C HIS A 84 -32.20 28.46 -20.38
N GLY A 85 -30.91 28.44 -20.77
CA GLY A 85 -29.79 29.14 -20.13
C GLY A 85 -29.51 28.72 -18.68
N ASN A 86 -28.43 29.19 -18.05
CA ASN A 86 -28.10 29.03 -16.61
C ASN A 86 -28.33 27.62 -16.03
N TYR A 87 -28.15 26.58 -16.82
CA TYR A 87 -28.43 25.20 -16.46
C TYR A 87 -27.59 24.79 -15.25
N VAL A 88 -26.28 25.01 -15.31
CA VAL A 88 -25.34 24.61 -14.26
C VAL A 88 -25.66 25.32 -12.95
N GLN A 89 -25.90 26.63 -13.01
CA GLN A 89 -26.29 27.42 -11.83
C GLN A 89 -27.57 26.90 -11.18
N ARG A 90 -28.61 26.61 -11.98
CA ARG A 90 -29.87 26.05 -11.47
C ARG A 90 -29.69 24.66 -10.87
N GLN A 91 -28.86 23.83 -11.49
CA GLN A 91 -28.57 22.50 -10.96
C GLN A 91 -27.86 22.60 -9.61
N ILE A 92 -26.84 23.45 -9.50
CA ILE A 92 -26.14 23.70 -8.22
C ILE A 92 -27.13 24.14 -7.15
N GLN A 93 -28.02 25.09 -7.44
CA GLN A 93 -29.06 25.51 -6.49
C GLN A 93 -30.00 24.37 -6.08
N THR A 94 -30.41 23.54 -7.04
CA THR A 94 -31.31 22.40 -6.82
C THR A 94 -30.66 21.35 -5.91
N TRP A 95 -29.45 20.91 -6.25
CA TRP A 95 -28.70 19.92 -5.47
C TRP A 95 -28.25 20.45 -4.13
N SER A 96 -27.93 21.75 -4.02
CA SER A 96 -27.68 22.41 -2.74
C SER A 96 -28.90 22.37 -1.84
N LYS A 97 -30.09 22.70 -2.38
CA LYS A 97 -31.34 22.65 -1.62
C LYS A 97 -31.68 21.22 -1.19
N GLN A 98 -31.48 20.24 -2.07
CA GLN A 98 -31.70 18.83 -1.75
C GLN A 98 -30.71 18.31 -0.69
N TYR A 99 -29.42 18.63 -0.82
CA TYR A 99 -28.41 18.30 0.20
C TYR A 99 -28.80 18.90 1.55
N ARG A 100 -29.12 20.20 1.62
CA ARG A 100 -29.54 20.86 2.87
C ARG A 100 -30.81 20.24 3.45
N ALA A 101 -31.79 19.91 2.61
CA ALA A 101 -33.00 19.25 3.05
C ALA A 101 -32.74 17.83 3.57
N THR A 102 -31.62 17.20 3.17
CA THR A 102 -31.27 15.83 3.53
C THR A 102 -30.03 15.71 4.43
N GLU A 103 -29.51 16.82 4.91
CA GLU A 103 -28.33 16.88 5.76
C GLU A 103 -28.58 16.14 7.08
N THR A 104 -27.74 15.15 7.38
CA THR A 104 -27.74 14.38 8.63
C THR A 104 -26.56 14.76 9.51
N GLN A 105 -25.45 15.16 8.88
CA GLN A 105 -24.25 15.70 9.50
C GLN A 105 -23.62 16.72 8.54
N THR A 106 -22.87 17.67 9.07
CA THR A 106 -22.16 18.64 8.24
C THR A 106 -20.91 18.00 7.63
N ILE A 107 -20.84 17.97 6.30
CA ILE A 107 -19.68 17.52 5.53
C ILE A 107 -18.82 18.73 5.14
N PRO A 108 -17.59 18.90 5.69
CA PRO A 108 -16.78 20.09 5.45
C PRO A 108 -16.49 20.38 3.97
N ALA A 109 -16.31 19.35 3.15
CA ALA A 109 -16.10 19.51 1.71
C ALA A 109 -17.30 20.13 1.01
N VAL A 110 -18.53 19.72 1.36
CA VAL A 110 -19.75 20.32 0.82
C VAL A 110 -19.85 21.79 1.19
N GLU A 111 -19.55 22.17 2.44
CA GLU A 111 -19.55 23.58 2.85
C GLU A 111 -18.61 24.46 2.02
N ARG A 112 -17.45 23.91 1.67
CA ARG A 112 -16.47 24.61 0.83
C ARG A 112 -16.95 24.70 -0.62
N LEU A 113 -17.48 23.61 -1.16
CA LEU A 113 -18.05 23.56 -2.51
C LEU A 113 -19.21 24.54 -2.70
N LEU A 114 -20.13 24.60 -1.74
CA LEU A 114 -21.28 25.52 -1.79
C LEU A 114 -20.88 27.00 -1.79
N LYS A 115 -19.72 27.33 -1.20
CA LYS A 115 -19.12 28.67 -1.27
C LYS A 115 -18.33 28.91 -2.55
N TRP A 116 -17.74 27.85 -3.10
CA TRP A 116 -16.86 27.91 -4.28
C TRP A 116 -17.65 28.00 -5.59
N PHE A 117 -18.72 27.22 -5.75
CA PHE A 117 -19.50 27.16 -6.99
C PHE A 117 -19.97 28.51 -7.53
N PRO A 118 -20.54 29.43 -6.72
CA PRO A 118 -21.05 30.70 -7.25
C PRO A 118 -19.99 31.58 -7.92
N SER A 119 -18.72 31.47 -7.52
CA SER A 119 -17.61 32.25 -8.07
C SER A 119 -16.87 31.59 -9.22
N HIS A 120 -17.23 30.35 -9.60
CA HIS A 120 -16.50 29.55 -10.60
C HIS A 120 -17.41 28.99 -11.69
N LEU A 121 -18.61 29.57 -11.88
CA LEU A 121 -19.54 29.14 -12.93
C LEU A 121 -18.90 29.24 -14.33
N PRO A 122 -19.19 28.31 -15.26
CA PRO A 122 -18.76 28.39 -16.65
C PRO A 122 -19.17 29.72 -17.29
N ALA A 123 -18.27 30.31 -18.09
CA ALA A 123 -18.54 31.56 -18.81
C ALA A 123 -19.55 31.40 -19.96
N SER A 124 -19.67 30.20 -20.52
CA SER A 124 -20.62 29.87 -21.58
C SER A 124 -21.16 28.46 -21.39
N GLU A 125 -22.46 28.27 -21.61
CA GLU A 125 -23.11 26.97 -21.60
C GLU A 125 -23.65 26.67 -23.01
N GLN A 126 -23.54 25.42 -23.45
CA GLN A 126 -24.23 24.95 -24.65
C GLN A 126 -25.62 24.45 -24.28
N LEU A 127 -26.63 24.73 -25.11
CA LEU A 127 -27.97 24.17 -24.93
C LEU A 127 -28.11 22.87 -25.74
N SER A 128 -28.31 21.75 -25.06
CA SER A 128 -28.55 20.44 -25.69
C SER A 128 -29.46 19.58 -24.82
N ILE A 129 -29.89 18.43 -25.34
CA ILE A 129 -30.53 17.40 -24.51
C ILE A 129 -29.45 16.78 -23.64
N VAL A 130 -29.62 16.86 -22.32
CA VAL A 130 -28.82 16.11 -21.34
C VAL A 130 -29.63 14.95 -20.81
N HIS A 131 -29.04 13.77 -20.79
CA HIS A 131 -29.60 12.55 -20.23
C HIS A 131 -29.70 12.61 -18.70
N GLY A 132 -28.70 13.22 -18.04
CA GLY A 132 -28.65 13.33 -16.60
C GLY A 132 -28.02 12.11 -15.92
N ASP A 133 -28.36 10.88 -16.31
CA ASP A 133 -27.78 9.64 -15.74
C ASP A 133 -27.08 8.74 -16.78
N PHE A 134 -26.24 9.32 -17.64
CA PHE A 134 -25.61 8.57 -18.73
C PHE A 134 -24.39 7.77 -18.25
N ARG A 135 -24.58 6.46 -18.06
CA ARG A 135 -23.58 5.53 -17.50
C ARG A 135 -23.63 4.17 -18.18
N LEU A 136 -22.53 3.43 -18.11
CA LEU A 136 -22.32 2.17 -18.83
C LEU A 136 -23.43 1.12 -18.58
N ASP A 137 -23.90 1.01 -17.35
CA ASP A 137 -24.94 0.07 -16.93
C ASP A 137 -26.37 0.51 -17.28
N ASN A 138 -26.55 1.73 -17.80
CA ASN A 138 -27.80 2.18 -18.43
C ASN A 138 -27.79 1.95 -19.96
N LEU A 139 -26.77 1.28 -20.49
CA LEU A 139 -26.66 0.95 -21.91
C LEU A 139 -26.89 -0.54 -22.14
N ILE A 140 -27.72 -0.86 -23.13
CA ILE A 140 -27.85 -2.21 -23.66
C ILE A 140 -26.98 -2.31 -24.90
N PHE A 141 -26.03 -3.24 -24.90
CA PHE A 141 -25.19 -3.59 -26.05
C PHE A 141 -25.79 -4.77 -26.81
N HIS A 142 -25.58 -4.82 -28.12
CA HIS A 142 -25.99 -5.95 -28.95
C HIS A 142 -25.45 -7.28 -28.38
N PRO A 143 -26.19 -8.41 -28.48
CA PRO A 143 -25.74 -9.71 -27.95
C PRO A 143 -24.36 -10.16 -28.45
N GLU A 144 -24.07 -9.87 -29.72
CA GLU A 144 -22.84 -10.34 -30.40
C GLU A 144 -21.90 -9.22 -30.84
N LYS A 145 -22.37 -7.97 -30.91
CA LYS A 145 -21.61 -6.81 -31.40
C LYS A 145 -21.37 -5.81 -30.28
N LEU A 146 -20.35 -4.96 -30.39
CA LEU A 146 -20.03 -3.91 -29.42
C LEU A 146 -20.70 -2.58 -29.80
N GLU A 147 -21.98 -2.67 -30.14
CA GLU A 147 -22.83 -1.55 -30.54
C GLU A 147 -23.94 -1.38 -29.50
N VAL A 148 -24.23 -0.13 -29.12
CA VAL A 148 -25.33 0.18 -28.20
C VAL A 148 -26.66 0.13 -28.95
N VAL A 149 -27.60 -0.68 -28.46
CA VAL A 149 -28.93 -0.88 -29.06
C VAL A 149 -30.05 -0.19 -28.28
N ALA A 150 -29.81 0.18 -27.02
CA ALA A 150 -30.73 1.02 -26.25
C ALA A 150 -30.02 1.80 -25.12
N VAL A 151 -30.47 3.03 -24.89
CA VAL A 151 -30.15 3.87 -23.71
C VAL A 151 -31.36 3.92 -22.78
N LEU A 152 -31.17 3.59 -21.52
CA LEU A 152 -32.20 3.50 -20.48
C LEU A 152 -32.13 4.68 -19.49
N ASP A 153 -33.15 4.80 -18.64
CA ASP A 153 -33.23 5.74 -17.51
C ASP A 153 -33.18 7.24 -17.87
N TRP A 154 -34.14 7.65 -18.69
CA TRP A 154 -34.30 9.03 -19.14
C TRP A 154 -34.99 9.96 -18.12
N GLU A 155 -35.20 9.53 -16.87
CA GLU A 155 -36.03 10.26 -15.90
C GLU A 155 -35.43 11.59 -15.45
N LEU A 156 -34.09 11.70 -15.45
CA LEU A 156 -33.36 12.92 -15.12
C LEU A 156 -33.07 13.82 -16.34
N SER A 157 -33.53 13.41 -17.53
CA SER A 157 -33.18 14.11 -18.76
C SER A 157 -33.88 15.46 -18.88
N THR A 158 -33.17 16.46 -19.41
CA THR A 158 -33.70 17.82 -19.61
C THR A 158 -32.88 18.57 -20.67
N LEU A 159 -33.09 19.88 -20.81
CA LEU A 159 -32.23 20.75 -21.61
C LEU A 159 -31.15 21.38 -20.73
N GLY A 160 -29.89 21.29 -21.17
CA GLY A 160 -28.75 21.73 -20.37
C GLY A 160 -27.40 21.64 -21.08
N ASP A 161 -26.36 21.86 -20.28
CA ASP A 161 -24.97 21.82 -20.72
C ASP A 161 -24.51 20.36 -20.87
N PRO A 162 -24.15 19.92 -22.10
CA PRO A 162 -23.77 18.54 -22.36
C PRO A 162 -22.52 18.08 -21.60
N LEU A 163 -21.63 19.00 -21.18
CA LEU A 163 -20.43 18.65 -20.45
C LEU A 163 -20.74 18.05 -19.07
N CYS A 164 -21.93 18.31 -18.51
CA CYS A 164 -22.38 17.67 -17.28
C CYS A 164 -22.54 16.15 -17.45
N ASP A 165 -23.06 15.67 -18.58
CA ASP A 165 -23.17 14.24 -18.84
C ASP A 165 -21.82 13.59 -19.11
N VAL A 166 -20.91 14.29 -19.81
CA VAL A 166 -19.55 13.80 -20.05
C VAL A 166 -18.80 13.65 -18.72
N ALA A 167 -18.90 14.65 -17.83
CA ALA A 167 -18.29 14.59 -16.51
C ALA A 167 -18.90 13.49 -15.63
N TYR A 168 -20.23 13.32 -15.69
CA TYR A 168 -20.93 12.24 -14.99
C TYR A 168 -20.47 10.86 -15.50
N ASN A 169 -20.34 10.70 -16.81
CA ASN A 169 -19.85 9.46 -17.43
C ASN A 169 -18.38 9.17 -17.10
N CYS A 170 -17.60 10.19 -16.75
CA CYS A 170 -16.21 10.07 -16.31
C CYS A 170 -16.04 9.80 -14.81
N LEU A 171 -17.10 9.79 -14.00
CA LEU A 171 -16.99 9.52 -12.56
C LEU A 171 -16.29 8.20 -12.23
N PRO A 172 -16.57 7.07 -12.93
CA PRO A 172 -15.92 5.79 -12.63
C PRO A 172 -14.38 5.86 -12.67
N TYR A 173 -13.77 6.71 -13.50
CA TYR A 173 -12.31 6.85 -13.57
C TYR A 173 -11.65 7.30 -12.25
N PHE A 174 -12.41 7.91 -11.34
CA PHE A 174 -11.89 8.44 -10.08
C PHE A 174 -12.50 7.77 -8.85
N ILE A 175 -13.27 6.70 -9.06
CA ILE A 175 -13.85 5.88 -7.99
C ILE A 175 -13.08 4.54 -7.95
N PRO A 176 -12.82 3.95 -6.77
CA PRO A 176 -12.20 2.62 -6.68
C PRO A 176 -13.07 1.50 -7.26
N SER A 177 -12.44 0.45 -7.80
CA SER A 177 -13.11 -0.71 -8.38
C SER A 177 -13.93 -1.53 -7.38
N ASP A 178 -13.55 -1.49 -6.10
CA ASP A 178 -14.19 -2.21 -4.98
C ASP A 178 -15.29 -1.40 -4.27
N CYS A 179 -15.62 -0.20 -4.75
CA CYS A 179 -16.67 0.63 -4.20
C CYS A 179 -18.06 -0.06 -4.30
N SER A 180 -18.76 -0.16 -3.16
CA SER A 180 -19.94 -1.02 -2.98
C SER A 180 -21.20 -0.60 -3.75
N ILE A 181 -21.32 0.67 -4.14
CA ILE A 181 -22.53 1.22 -4.78
C ILE A 181 -22.27 1.60 -6.24
N ILE A 182 -21.08 2.13 -6.54
CA ILE A 182 -20.68 2.55 -7.89
C ILE A 182 -19.29 1.97 -8.13
N LYS A 183 -19.17 0.93 -8.96
CA LYS A 183 -17.87 0.39 -9.35
C LYS A 183 -17.10 1.44 -10.14
N GLY A 184 -15.80 1.56 -9.87
CA GLY A 184 -14.93 2.48 -10.58
C GLY A 184 -13.68 1.82 -11.17
N LEU A 185 -12.71 2.67 -11.52
CA LEU A 185 -11.52 2.36 -12.29
C LEU A 185 -10.26 3.08 -11.77
N SER A 186 -10.33 3.81 -10.66
CA SER A 186 -9.21 4.65 -10.22
C SER A 186 -7.96 3.87 -9.86
N ASP A 187 -8.14 2.62 -9.45
CA ASP A 187 -7.12 1.62 -9.10
C ASP A 187 -6.81 0.64 -10.26
N CYS A 188 -7.47 0.80 -11.41
CA CYS A 188 -7.27 -0.05 -12.59
C CYS A 188 -6.19 0.53 -13.51
N ASP A 189 -5.32 -0.33 -14.05
CA ASP A 189 -4.39 0.06 -15.11
C ASP A 189 -5.12 0.19 -16.45
N LEU A 190 -5.62 1.40 -16.72
CA LEU A 190 -6.35 1.73 -17.94
C LEU A 190 -5.57 1.45 -19.23
N ASN A 191 -4.24 1.58 -19.20
CA ASN A 191 -3.40 1.27 -20.37
C ASN A 191 -3.44 -0.23 -20.67
N ARG A 192 -3.27 -1.07 -19.63
CA ARG A 192 -3.34 -2.54 -19.78
C ARG A 192 -4.75 -3.00 -20.13
N LEU A 193 -5.78 -2.38 -19.55
CA LEU A 193 -7.16 -2.69 -19.90
C LEU A 193 -7.52 -2.17 -21.31
N ALA A 194 -6.68 -1.35 -21.94
CA ALA A 194 -7.00 -0.62 -23.16
C ALA A 194 -8.34 0.15 -23.03
N ILE A 195 -8.54 0.76 -21.87
CA ILE A 195 -9.63 1.70 -21.60
C ILE A 195 -9.04 3.11 -21.73
N PRO A 196 -9.67 4.03 -22.49
CA PRO A 196 -9.16 5.39 -22.59
C PRO A 196 -9.15 6.07 -21.21
N ARG A 197 -8.11 6.85 -20.89
CA ARG A 197 -8.12 7.73 -19.70
C ARG A 197 -9.24 8.76 -19.80
N ALA A 198 -9.69 9.31 -18.68
CA ALA A 198 -10.74 10.34 -18.64
C ALA A 198 -10.44 11.52 -19.59
N GLU A 199 -9.19 11.98 -19.65
CA GLU A 199 -8.76 13.07 -20.54
C GLU A 199 -8.84 12.65 -22.01
N ALA A 200 -8.46 11.42 -22.34
CA ALA A 200 -8.55 10.89 -23.70
C ALA A 200 -10.01 10.66 -24.11
N TYR A 201 -10.87 10.25 -23.18
CA TYR A 201 -12.31 10.10 -23.39
C TYR A 201 -12.98 11.46 -23.64
N LEU A 202 -12.63 12.50 -22.86
CA LEU A 202 -13.06 13.87 -23.10
C LEU A 202 -12.56 14.38 -24.47
N GLN A 203 -11.29 14.15 -24.81
CA GLN A 203 -10.75 14.51 -26.12
C GLN A 203 -11.45 13.79 -27.28
N MET A 204 -11.85 12.52 -27.07
CA MET A 204 -12.66 11.78 -28.04
C MET A 204 -14.04 12.45 -28.22
N TYR A 205 -14.70 12.81 -27.12
CA TYR A 205 -15.96 13.55 -27.15
C TYR A 205 -15.82 14.90 -27.88
N CYS A 206 -14.82 15.71 -27.53
CA CYS A 206 -14.59 17.02 -28.15
C CYS A 206 -14.35 16.89 -29.66
N ARG A 207 -13.58 15.88 -30.09
CA ARG A 207 -13.33 15.61 -31.52
C ARG A 207 -14.60 15.18 -32.26
N HIS A 208 -15.42 14.32 -31.67
CA HIS A 208 -16.67 13.87 -32.30
C HIS A 208 -17.73 14.97 -32.38
N ARG A 209 -17.73 15.91 -31.43
CA ARG A 209 -18.64 17.07 -31.40
C ARG A 209 -18.13 18.29 -32.17
N ASP A 210 -16.88 18.27 -32.63
CA ASP A 210 -16.18 19.41 -33.23
C ASP A 210 -16.21 20.67 -32.33
N ILE A 211 -15.91 20.48 -31.04
CA ILE A 211 -15.84 21.56 -30.05
C ILE A 211 -14.41 21.76 -29.53
N PRO A 212 -14.03 22.99 -29.13
CA PRO A 212 -12.70 23.25 -28.59
C PRO A 212 -12.45 22.49 -27.27
N PRO A 213 -11.18 22.32 -26.87
CA PRO A 213 -10.83 21.79 -25.55
C PRO A 213 -11.52 22.55 -24.41
N VAL A 214 -11.92 21.84 -23.37
CA VAL A 214 -12.69 22.38 -22.24
C VAL A 214 -11.75 22.92 -21.17
N ASP A 215 -11.69 24.25 -21.01
CA ASP A 215 -10.75 24.90 -20.08
C ASP A 215 -11.11 24.75 -18.59
N ASN A 216 -12.40 24.55 -18.28
CA ASN A 216 -12.96 24.45 -16.93
C ASN A 216 -13.41 23.02 -16.58
N TRP A 217 -12.76 22.00 -17.14
CA TRP A 217 -13.15 20.60 -16.97
C TRP A 217 -13.27 20.17 -15.49
N HIS A 218 -12.36 20.63 -14.64
CA HIS A 218 -12.39 20.32 -13.21
C HIS A 218 -13.64 20.84 -12.50
N PHE A 219 -14.24 21.95 -12.97
CA PHE A 219 -15.50 22.44 -12.44
C PHE A 219 -16.62 21.41 -12.68
N TYR A 220 -16.74 20.87 -13.90
CA TYR A 220 -17.79 19.89 -14.23
C TYR A 220 -17.60 18.57 -13.46
N MET A 221 -16.36 18.15 -13.23
CA MET A 221 -16.05 17.01 -12.37
C MET A 221 -16.43 17.27 -10.90
N ALA A 222 -16.05 18.43 -10.35
CA ALA A 222 -16.41 18.84 -8.99
C ALA A 222 -17.93 18.88 -8.81
N PHE A 223 -18.64 19.46 -9.79
CA PHE A 223 -20.11 19.51 -9.81
C PHE A 223 -20.73 18.11 -9.86
N SER A 224 -20.21 17.21 -10.69
CA SER A 224 -20.75 15.85 -10.84
C SER A 224 -20.56 15.01 -9.57
N PHE A 225 -19.39 15.08 -8.92
CA PHE A 225 -19.15 14.43 -7.64
C PHE A 225 -20.00 15.02 -6.51
N PHE A 226 -20.18 16.34 -6.47
CA PHE A 226 -21.07 17.01 -5.51
C PHE A 226 -22.51 16.53 -5.66
N ARG A 227 -22.98 16.41 -6.91
CA ARG A 227 -24.32 15.88 -7.22
C ARG A 227 -24.49 14.46 -6.67
N VAL A 228 -23.53 13.57 -6.89
CA VAL A 228 -23.58 12.20 -6.34
C VAL A 228 -23.57 12.20 -4.81
N ALA A 229 -22.73 13.04 -4.19
CA ALA A 229 -22.73 13.20 -2.73
C ALA A 229 -24.10 13.61 -2.18
N ALA A 230 -24.78 14.56 -2.83
CA ALA A 230 -26.12 14.99 -2.45
C ALA A 230 -27.18 13.88 -2.59
N ILE A 231 -27.10 13.06 -3.64
CA ILE A 231 -27.98 11.91 -3.85
C ILE A 231 -27.78 10.87 -2.74
N LEU A 232 -26.53 10.49 -2.46
CA LEU A 232 -26.17 9.51 -1.43
C LEU A 232 -26.60 9.99 -0.04
N GLN A 233 -26.42 11.28 0.26
CA GLN A 233 -26.91 11.90 1.49
C GLN A 233 -28.43 11.77 1.64
N GLY A 234 -29.19 11.97 0.56
CA GLY A 234 -30.64 11.76 0.55
C GLY A 234 -31.07 10.31 0.79
N VAL A 235 -30.35 9.35 0.19
CA VAL A 235 -30.56 7.92 0.44
C VAL A 235 -30.26 7.59 1.90
N TYR A 236 -29.14 8.08 2.44
CA TYR A 236 -28.74 7.86 3.82
C TYR A 236 -29.76 8.43 4.82
N LYS A 237 -30.29 9.63 4.59
CA LYS A 237 -31.35 10.21 5.44
C LYS A 237 -32.63 9.35 5.46
N ARG A 238 -33.07 8.85 4.30
CA ARG A 238 -34.25 7.97 4.22
C ARG A 238 -34.04 6.66 4.98
N PHE A 239 -32.82 6.14 4.95
CA PHE A 239 -32.45 4.99 5.78
C PHE A 239 -32.54 5.30 7.28
N LEU A 240 -31.96 6.41 7.74
CA LEU A 240 -32.07 6.82 9.15
C LEU A 240 -33.53 7.04 9.59
N ALA A 241 -34.40 7.46 8.67
CA ALA A 241 -35.83 7.61 8.93
C ALA A 241 -36.61 6.27 8.94
N GLY A 242 -35.94 5.12 8.78
CA GLY A 242 -36.55 3.79 8.73
C GLY A 242 -37.35 3.52 7.45
N GLN A 243 -37.15 4.34 6.40
CA GLN A 243 -37.90 4.28 5.15
C GLN A 243 -37.16 3.52 4.03
N ALA A 244 -35.93 3.05 4.27
CA ALA A 244 -35.13 2.29 3.31
C ALA A 244 -34.96 0.83 3.75
N SER A 245 -35.12 -0.11 2.82
CA SER A 245 -35.20 -1.56 3.07
C SER A 245 -33.91 -2.34 2.76
N SER A 246 -32.75 -1.71 2.59
CA SER A 246 -31.50 -2.41 2.18
C SER A 246 -30.41 -2.44 3.26
N ALA A 247 -29.73 -3.59 3.35
CA ALA A 247 -28.61 -3.87 4.27
C ALA A 247 -27.32 -3.06 3.99
N THR A 248 -27.28 -2.30 2.89
CA THR A 248 -26.11 -1.51 2.43
C THR A 248 -26.11 -0.06 2.92
N ALA A 249 -27.15 0.38 3.62
CA ALA A 249 -27.43 1.79 3.80
C ALA A 249 -26.55 2.53 4.85
N GLU A 250 -25.88 1.82 5.76
CA GLU A 250 -24.89 2.43 6.67
C GLU A 250 -23.63 2.91 5.90
N SER A 251 -23.21 2.14 4.89
CA SER A 251 -22.06 2.50 4.04
C SER A 251 -22.32 3.71 3.12
N THR A 252 -23.60 4.01 2.84
CA THR A 252 -24.02 5.13 1.98
C THR A 252 -23.65 6.49 2.56
N GLY A 253 -23.69 6.66 3.89
CA GLY A 253 -23.30 7.91 4.55
C GLY A 253 -21.80 8.20 4.41
N ALA A 254 -20.96 7.18 4.58
CA ALA A 254 -19.51 7.30 4.36
C ALA A 254 -19.18 7.58 2.89
N LEU A 255 -19.91 6.95 1.96
CA LEU A 255 -19.71 7.20 0.54
C LEU A 255 -20.10 8.63 0.13
N ALA A 256 -21.13 9.21 0.76
CA ALA A 256 -21.49 10.62 0.53
C ALA A 256 -20.34 11.57 0.90
N VAL A 257 -19.63 11.29 2.01
CA VAL A 257 -18.44 12.05 2.43
C VAL A 257 -17.31 11.88 1.41
N PHE A 258 -17.00 10.65 1.02
CA PHE A 258 -15.96 10.36 0.02
C PHE A 258 -16.19 11.09 -1.31
N MET A 259 -17.42 11.08 -1.83
CA MET A 259 -17.78 11.78 -3.06
C MET A 259 -17.65 13.31 -2.90
N ALA A 260 -17.99 13.85 -1.74
CA ALA A 260 -17.83 15.28 -1.47
C ALA A 260 -16.34 15.69 -1.39
N ASP A 261 -15.48 14.85 -0.82
CA ASP A 261 -14.04 15.12 -0.76
C ASP A 261 -13.42 15.08 -2.17
N LEU A 262 -13.77 14.08 -3.00
CA LEU A 262 -13.36 14.06 -4.42
C LEU A 262 -13.82 15.32 -5.17
N ALA A 263 -15.06 15.76 -4.96
CA ALA A 263 -15.56 17.00 -5.55
C ALA A 263 -14.70 18.20 -5.14
N TRP A 264 -14.31 18.29 -3.87
CA TRP A 264 -13.47 19.37 -3.35
C TRP A 264 -12.04 19.30 -3.90
N ASP A 265 -11.48 18.11 -4.09
CA ASP A 265 -10.15 17.94 -4.71
C ASP A 265 -10.13 18.48 -6.15
N PHE A 266 -11.19 18.25 -6.93
CA PHE A 266 -11.32 18.86 -8.25
C PHE A 266 -11.47 20.39 -8.19
N ALA A 267 -12.23 20.91 -7.22
CA ALA A 267 -12.35 22.36 -7.02
C ALA A 267 -11.03 23.02 -6.59
N THR A 268 -10.16 22.34 -5.83
CA THR A 268 -8.86 22.88 -5.40
C THR A 268 -7.76 22.79 -6.45
N LYS A 269 -7.85 21.83 -7.38
CA LYS A 269 -6.99 21.78 -8.58
C LYS A 269 -7.15 23.03 -9.46
N GLU A 270 -8.35 23.61 -9.48
CA GLU A 270 -8.62 24.96 -10.04
C GLU A 270 -8.09 26.08 -9.12
N GLY A 271 -8.21 25.92 -7.80
CA GLY A 271 -7.79 26.90 -6.78
C GLY A 271 -6.32 27.35 -6.85
N PHE A 272 -5.41 26.53 -7.39
CA PHE A 272 -4.01 26.92 -7.63
C PHE A 272 -3.83 27.96 -8.76
N ARG A 273 -4.83 28.20 -9.62
CA ARG A 273 -4.82 29.30 -10.59
C ARG A 273 -5.25 30.64 -9.96
N VAL A 274 -6.15 30.61 -8.97
CA VAL A 274 -6.73 31.83 -8.36
C VAL A 274 -5.76 32.53 -7.39
N PHE A 275 -4.84 31.80 -6.75
CA PHE A 275 -3.79 32.42 -5.91
C PHE A 275 -2.66 33.10 -6.70
N LYS A 276 -2.70 33.08 -8.04
CA LYS A 276 -1.80 33.86 -8.91
C LYS A 276 -2.38 35.23 -9.32
N GLU A 277 -3.67 35.47 -9.13
CA GLU A 277 -4.35 36.69 -9.62
C GLU A 277 -4.98 37.52 -8.48
N LEU A 278 -4.18 37.81 -7.44
CA LEU A 278 -4.49 38.91 -6.51
C LEU A 278 -3.46 40.02 -6.69
N PRO A 279 -3.88 41.29 -6.86
CA PRO A 279 -2.97 42.40 -7.12
C PRO A 279 -2.14 42.69 -5.86
N GLY A 280 -0.83 42.47 -5.95
CA GLY A 280 0.11 42.83 -4.90
C GLY A 280 0.09 44.33 -4.62
N SER A 281 -0.21 44.68 -3.37
CA SER A 281 -0.04 46.02 -2.81
C SER A 281 1.39 46.50 -2.98
N GLY A 282 1.57 47.65 -3.62
CA GLY A 282 2.87 48.24 -3.89
C GLY A 282 3.61 48.73 -2.65
N ALA A 283 4.95 48.61 -2.69
CA ALA A 283 5.97 49.63 -2.38
C ALA A 283 7.37 48.96 -2.43
N PRO A 284 8.50 49.70 -2.45
CA PRO A 284 9.22 50.02 -3.67
C PRO A 284 10.61 49.37 -3.75
N THR A 285 11.07 49.22 -4.99
CA THR A 285 12.46 48.88 -5.35
C THR A 285 13.48 49.82 -4.73
N ARG A 286 14.42 49.26 -3.96
CA ARG A 286 15.75 49.84 -3.75
C ARG A 286 16.79 48.95 -4.42
N THR A 287 17.37 49.49 -5.48
CA THR A 287 18.58 49.02 -6.15
C THR A 287 19.80 49.15 -5.23
N PHE A 288 20.56 48.07 -5.08
CA PHE A 288 21.99 48.15 -4.81
C PHE A 288 22.74 47.34 -5.86
N ARG A 289 23.60 48.03 -6.62
CA ARG A 289 24.65 47.45 -7.45
C ARG A 289 25.94 47.42 -6.65
N THR A 290 26.65 46.28 -6.69
CA THR A 290 28.13 46.20 -6.71
C THR A 290 28.48 44.82 -7.29
N TRP A 291 28.96 44.75 -8.54
CA TRP A 291 30.38 44.71 -8.94
C TRP A 291 31.17 43.51 -8.38
N ALA A 292 31.17 42.39 -9.13
CA ALA A 292 32.30 41.49 -9.28
C ALA A 292 32.16 40.72 -10.61
N GLY A 293 33.16 40.86 -11.49
CA GLY A 293 33.18 40.30 -12.86
C GLY A 293 33.47 38.80 -12.94
N PRO A 294 33.39 38.23 -14.16
CA PRO A 294 33.30 36.79 -14.40
C PRO A 294 34.68 36.12 -14.40
N ARG A 295 34.82 34.99 -13.68
CA ARG A 295 35.92 34.04 -13.90
C ARG A 295 35.42 32.86 -14.72
N LEU A 296 35.89 32.82 -15.97
CA LEU A 296 35.80 31.69 -16.88
C LEU A 296 36.67 30.53 -16.36
N LEU A 297 36.06 29.36 -16.18
CA LEU A 297 36.73 28.07 -16.07
C LEU A 297 36.06 27.07 -17.04
N PRO A 298 36.78 26.07 -17.55
CA PRO A 298 36.51 25.46 -18.85
C PRO A 298 35.33 24.48 -18.81
N LYS A 299 34.51 24.52 -19.88
CA LYS A 299 33.48 23.53 -20.18
C LYS A 299 34.08 22.13 -20.29
N ARG A 300 33.57 21.19 -19.48
CA ARG A 300 33.56 19.76 -19.81
C ARG A 300 32.16 19.41 -20.27
N ASP A 301 32.04 18.97 -21.52
CA ASP A 301 30.83 18.35 -22.04
C ASP A 301 30.65 16.99 -21.35
N TYR A 302 29.72 16.93 -20.41
CA TYR A 302 29.09 15.68 -20.02
C TYR A 302 27.69 15.69 -20.61
N ALA A 303 27.38 14.67 -21.41
CA ALA A 303 26.02 14.41 -21.88
C ALA A 303 25.06 14.40 -20.68
N THR A 304 24.20 15.41 -20.59
CA THR A 304 23.14 15.47 -19.60
C THR A 304 22.11 14.39 -19.92
N ARG A 305 22.24 13.24 -19.26
CA ARG A 305 21.09 12.44 -18.86
C ARG A 305 20.16 13.37 -18.06
N SER A 306 18.85 13.31 -18.30
CA SER A 306 17.86 14.10 -17.57
C SER A 306 18.14 14.07 -16.05
N PRO A 307 17.96 15.18 -15.31
CA PRO A 307 18.15 15.17 -13.87
C PRO A 307 17.20 14.15 -13.25
N ALA A 308 17.72 13.26 -12.41
CA ALA A 308 16.87 12.45 -11.54
C ALA A 308 16.02 13.40 -10.67
N PRO A 309 14.72 13.13 -10.47
CA PRO A 309 13.89 13.94 -9.58
C PRO A 309 14.51 13.95 -8.18
N GLU A 310 14.44 15.08 -7.48
CA GLU A 310 14.91 15.19 -6.10
C GLU A 310 14.28 14.08 -5.24
N PRO A 311 15.05 13.41 -4.36
CA PRO A 311 14.55 12.29 -3.59
C PRO A 311 13.59 12.81 -2.51
N HIS A 312 12.30 12.88 -2.85
CA HIS A 312 11.24 13.13 -1.89
C HIS A 312 11.00 11.88 -1.04
N LEU A 313 10.83 12.05 0.26
CA LEU A 313 10.48 10.95 1.16
C LEU A 313 9.08 10.43 0.82
N VAL A 314 8.99 9.20 0.32
CA VAL A 314 7.71 8.56 -0.03
C VAL A 314 7.02 8.07 1.24
N LEU A 315 5.89 8.71 1.58
CA LEU A 315 5.17 8.47 2.83
C LEU A 315 4.06 7.41 2.72
N SER A 316 3.61 7.09 1.51
CA SER A 316 2.54 6.13 1.29
C SER A 316 2.81 5.27 0.05
N PRO A 317 2.17 4.09 -0.08
CA PRO A 317 2.33 3.24 -1.25
C PRO A 317 1.99 3.95 -2.57
N GLU A 318 1.03 4.87 -2.58
CA GLU A 318 0.61 5.63 -3.77
C GLU A 318 1.68 6.61 -4.25
N GLY A 319 2.64 6.97 -3.39
CA GLY A 319 3.80 7.79 -3.74
C GLY A 319 4.98 7.00 -4.31
N LEU A 320 4.92 5.66 -4.32
CA LEU A 320 5.99 4.81 -4.86
C LEU A 320 6.06 4.92 -6.39
N PRO A 321 7.20 4.60 -7.04
CA PRO A 321 7.23 4.45 -8.49
C PRO A 321 6.25 3.38 -8.98
N SER A 322 5.65 3.56 -10.17
CA SER A 322 4.60 2.68 -10.70
C SER A 322 4.97 1.19 -10.66
N ARG A 323 6.22 0.85 -11.01
CA ARG A 323 6.75 -0.52 -10.91
C ARG A 323 6.60 -1.11 -9.50
N VAL A 324 6.87 -0.31 -8.47
CA VAL A 324 6.84 -0.74 -7.07
C VAL A 324 5.41 -0.70 -6.53
N GLN A 325 4.57 0.22 -6.98
CA GLN A 325 3.12 0.17 -6.70
C GLN A 325 2.50 -1.14 -7.21
N GLU A 326 2.85 -1.57 -8.42
CA GLU A 326 2.40 -2.86 -8.97
C GLU A 326 2.87 -4.04 -8.12
N LEU A 327 4.14 -4.03 -7.66
CA LEU A 327 4.66 -5.04 -6.74
C LEU A 327 3.89 -5.02 -5.41
N HIS A 328 3.60 -3.85 -4.86
CA HIS A 328 2.83 -3.69 -3.63
C HIS A 328 1.40 -4.22 -3.79
N HIS A 329 0.72 -3.93 -4.91
CA HIS A 329 -0.61 -4.45 -5.21
C HIS A 329 -0.63 -5.97 -5.40
N LYS A 330 0.33 -6.52 -6.15
CA LYS A 330 0.50 -7.97 -6.29
C LYS A 330 0.72 -8.62 -4.93
N LEU A 331 1.61 -8.06 -4.12
CA LEU A 331 1.89 -8.53 -2.77
C LEU A 331 0.62 -8.48 -1.91
N LYS A 332 -0.13 -7.38 -1.90
CA LYS A 332 -1.37 -7.24 -1.14
C LYS A 332 -2.40 -8.29 -1.54
N ARG A 333 -2.61 -8.46 -2.84
CA ARG A 333 -3.51 -9.50 -3.36
C ARG A 333 -3.03 -10.90 -2.97
N PHE A 334 -1.72 -11.17 -3.02
CA PHE A 334 -1.16 -12.44 -2.58
C PHE A 334 -1.41 -12.68 -1.08
N MET A 335 -1.23 -11.66 -0.26
CA MET A 335 -1.54 -11.71 1.18
C MET A 335 -3.02 -12.06 1.42
N ASP A 336 -3.93 -11.34 0.75
CA ASP A 336 -5.38 -11.48 0.87
C ASP A 336 -5.87 -12.86 0.38
N CYS A 337 -5.36 -13.33 -0.77
CA CYS A 337 -5.83 -14.57 -1.39
C CYS A 337 -5.15 -15.84 -0.87
N HIS A 338 -3.93 -15.74 -0.33
CA HIS A 338 -3.11 -16.92 -0.05
C HIS A 338 -2.53 -16.97 1.35
N ILE A 339 -2.00 -15.85 1.87
CA ILE A 339 -1.37 -15.88 3.19
C ILE A 339 -2.41 -15.92 4.31
N TYR A 340 -3.27 -14.91 4.41
CA TYR A 340 -4.24 -14.84 5.52
C TYR A 340 -5.16 -16.06 5.61
N PRO A 341 -5.69 -16.62 4.50
CA PRO A 341 -6.49 -17.84 4.55
C PRO A 341 -5.72 -19.08 5.04
N SER A 342 -4.40 -19.10 4.89
CA SER A 342 -3.55 -20.24 5.25
C SER A 342 -3.03 -20.20 6.70
N GLU A 343 -3.12 -19.06 7.39
CA GLU A 343 -2.47 -18.88 8.69
C GLU A 343 -2.94 -19.87 9.74
N GLN A 344 -4.25 -20.18 9.78
CA GLN A 344 -4.77 -21.12 10.76
C GLN A 344 -4.17 -22.51 10.55
N LEU A 345 -4.15 -22.98 9.30
CA LEU A 345 -3.55 -24.27 8.94
C LEU A 345 -2.07 -24.33 9.33
N LEU A 346 -1.31 -23.25 9.08
CA LEU A 346 0.09 -23.18 9.43
C LEU A 346 0.31 -23.17 10.96
N ARG A 347 -0.52 -22.45 11.73
CA ARG A 347 -0.51 -22.50 13.21
C ARG A 347 -0.82 -23.88 13.75
N ASP A 348 -1.81 -24.56 13.18
CA ASP A 348 -2.20 -25.91 13.58
C ASP A 348 -1.05 -26.89 13.33
N HIS A 349 -0.37 -26.78 12.18
CA HIS A 349 0.82 -27.58 11.88
C HIS A 349 1.96 -27.32 12.87
N GLN A 350 2.24 -26.05 13.21
CA GLN A 350 3.26 -25.67 14.20
C GLN A 350 2.98 -26.23 15.60
N SER A 351 1.70 -26.51 15.91
CA SER A 351 1.29 -27.08 17.19
C SER A 351 1.19 -28.61 17.15
N SER A 352 1.34 -29.22 15.98
CA SER A 352 1.20 -30.66 15.76
C SER A 352 2.45 -31.46 16.17
N PRO A 353 2.36 -32.81 16.22
CA PRO A 353 3.55 -33.66 16.31
C PRO A 353 4.53 -33.52 15.13
N SER A 354 4.05 -33.09 13.96
CA SER A 354 4.84 -32.90 12.74
C SER A 354 5.49 -31.51 12.63
N ARG A 355 5.42 -30.69 13.68
CA ARG A 355 5.83 -29.27 13.65
C ARG A 355 7.25 -28.98 13.17
N TRP A 356 8.18 -29.91 13.33
CA TRP A 356 9.58 -29.79 12.88
C TRP A 356 9.78 -30.12 11.39
N THR A 357 8.70 -30.43 10.67
CA THR A 357 8.73 -30.65 9.22
C THR A 357 8.22 -29.40 8.49
N PRO A 358 8.87 -29.01 7.36
CA PRO A 358 8.33 -27.96 6.50
C PRO A 358 6.94 -28.33 5.98
N HIS A 359 6.01 -27.39 6.00
CA HIS A 359 4.67 -27.61 5.47
C HIS A 359 4.67 -27.44 3.95
N SER A 360 4.11 -28.40 3.19
CA SER A 360 4.12 -28.39 1.73
C SER A 360 3.52 -27.12 1.12
N LEU A 361 2.44 -26.62 1.70
CA LEU A 361 1.80 -25.36 1.30
C LEU A 361 2.78 -24.17 1.26
N VAL A 362 3.74 -24.08 2.19
CA VAL A 362 4.72 -22.98 2.17
C VAL A 362 5.57 -23.06 0.90
N GLU A 363 5.95 -24.27 0.47
CA GLU A 363 6.72 -24.49 -0.76
C GLU A 363 5.89 -24.20 -2.01
N GLU A 364 4.62 -24.62 -2.05
CA GLU A 364 3.69 -24.27 -3.12
C GLU A 364 3.51 -22.75 -3.25
N LEU A 365 3.40 -22.05 -2.12
CA LEU A 365 3.27 -20.60 -2.08
C LEU A 365 4.57 -19.90 -2.52
N LYS A 366 5.74 -20.44 -2.20
CA LYS A 366 7.03 -19.92 -2.70
C LYS A 366 7.12 -20.00 -4.22
N GLU A 367 6.77 -21.13 -4.80
CA GLU A 367 6.77 -21.28 -6.27
C GLU A 367 5.76 -20.34 -6.94
N LYS A 368 4.60 -20.15 -6.31
CA LYS A 368 3.63 -19.15 -6.77
C LYS A 368 4.18 -17.72 -6.67
N ALA A 369 4.78 -17.35 -5.54
CA ALA A 369 5.38 -16.04 -5.34
C ALA A 369 6.47 -15.74 -6.38
N LYS A 370 7.34 -16.73 -6.68
CA LYS A 370 8.33 -16.65 -7.76
C LYS A 370 7.66 -16.37 -9.11
N SER A 371 6.60 -17.09 -9.45
CA SER A 371 5.88 -16.91 -10.72
C SER A 371 5.24 -15.52 -10.88
N GLU A 372 4.89 -14.85 -9.77
CA GLU A 372 4.32 -13.50 -9.78
C GLU A 372 5.38 -12.38 -9.71
N GLY A 373 6.66 -12.74 -9.55
CA GLY A 373 7.77 -11.81 -9.39
C GLY A 373 7.92 -11.24 -7.98
N LEU A 374 7.39 -11.93 -6.96
CA LEU A 374 7.43 -11.52 -5.55
C LEU A 374 8.54 -12.27 -4.78
N TRP A 375 9.78 -12.20 -5.25
CA TRP A 375 10.87 -13.02 -4.71
C TRP A 375 12.16 -12.20 -4.52
N ASN A 376 12.88 -12.43 -3.41
CA ASN A 376 14.11 -11.72 -3.06
C ASN A 376 13.95 -10.18 -3.03
N LEU A 377 12.81 -9.69 -2.55
CA LEU A 377 12.48 -8.26 -2.54
C LEU A 377 13.34 -7.45 -1.54
N PHE A 378 14.01 -8.10 -0.61
CA PHE A 378 14.71 -7.46 0.51
C PHE A 378 16.07 -6.86 0.17
N LEU A 379 16.70 -7.26 -0.93
CA LEU A 379 18.08 -6.88 -1.20
C LEU A 379 18.13 -5.49 -1.84
N PRO A 380 18.66 -4.47 -1.14
CA PRO A 380 18.58 -3.10 -1.59
C PRO A 380 19.60 -2.81 -2.70
N LEU A 381 19.31 -1.83 -3.56
CA LEU A 381 20.22 -1.36 -4.61
C LEU A 381 21.60 -0.95 -4.09
N GLU A 382 21.72 -0.48 -2.84
CA GLU A 382 23.03 -0.18 -2.23
C GLU A 382 23.93 -1.43 -2.15
N SER A 383 23.34 -2.59 -1.84
CA SER A 383 24.06 -3.86 -1.69
C SER A 383 24.17 -4.65 -2.98
N ASP A 384 23.26 -4.40 -3.92
CA ASP A 384 23.20 -5.03 -5.24
C ASP A 384 22.96 -3.97 -6.33
N PRO A 385 23.96 -3.14 -6.66
CA PRO A 385 23.78 -1.99 -7.56
C PRO A 385 23.40 -2.36 -9.00
N GLU A 386 23.75 -3.57 -9.42
CA GLU A 386 23.42 -4.12 -10.74
C GLU A 386 22.09 -4.90 -10.73
N ALA A 387 21.40 -4.96 -9.58
CA ALA A 387 20.20 -5.77 -9.36
C ALA A 387 20.37 -7.23 -9.85
N LYS A 388 21.53 -7.82 -9.57
CA LYS A 388 21.90 -9.17 -10.02
C LYS A 388 21.16 -10.26 -9.24
N TYR A 389 20.87 -10.01 -7.97
CA TYR A 389 20.34 -11.02 -7.04
C TYR A 389 18.96 -10.66 -6.47
N GLY A 390 18.68 -9.36 -6.30
CA GLY A 390 17.42 -8.85 -5.75
C GLY A 390 16.49 -8.24 -6.79
N ALA A 391 15.36 -7.69 -6.32
CA ALA A 391 14.39 -7.00 -7.18
C ALA A 391 14.80 -5.57 -7.60
N GLY A 392 15.99 -5.12 -7.20
CA GLY A 392 16.50 -3.77 -7.48
C GLY A 392 15.62 -2.68 -6.84
N LEU A 393 15.30 -2.84 -5.55
CA LEU A 393 14.50 -1.89 -4.78
C LEU A 393 15.40 -1.01 -3.90
N THR A 394 14.96 0.21 -3.62
CA THR A 394 15.56 1.01 -2.53
C THR A 394 15.09 0.53 -1.17
N ASN A 395 15.74 0.95 -0.08
CA ASN A 395 15.30 0.64 1.28
C ASN A 395 13.91 1.23 1.56
N VAL A 396 13.60 2.44 1.07
CA VAL A 396 12.27 3.05 1.20
C VAL A 396 11.21 2.26 0.45
N GLU A 397 11.50 1.83 -0.78
CA GLU A 397 10.58 1.00 -1.57
C GLU A 397 10.31 -0.34 -0.88
N PHE A 398 11.36 -1.00 -0.39
CA PHE A 398 11.23 -2.24 0.37
C PHE A 398 10.51 -2.04 1.71
N ALA A 399 10.62 -0.87 2.36
CA ALA A 399 9.96 -0.59 3.63
C ALA A 399 8.44 -0.79 3.56
N HIS A 400 7.80 -0.29 2.51
CA HIS A 400 6.36 -0.44 2.28
C HIS A 400 5.97 -1.90 2.03
N LEU A 401 6.76 -2.64 1.24
CA LEU A 401 6.52 -4.06 0.99
C LEU A 401 6.73 -4.92 2.25
N SER A 402 7.78 -4.64 3.02
CA SER A 402 8.14 -5.33 4.25
C SER A 402 7.15 -5.05 5.38
N GLU A 403 6.60 -3.83 5.46
CA GLU A 403 5.47 -3.51 6.33
C GLU A 403 4.26 -4.39 6.01
N LEU A 404 3.89 -4.51 4.73
CA LEU A 404 2.79 -5.37 4.32
C LEU A 404 3.05 -6.85 4.59
N MET A 405 4.26 -7.36 4.33
CA MET A 405 4.62 -8.73 4.73
C MET A 405 4.55 -8.92 6.25
N GLY A 406 4.85 -7.86 7.01
CA GLY A 406 4.82 -7.84 8.46
C GLY A 406 3.44 -8.10 9.06
N THR A 407 2.34 -7.97 8.31
CA THR A 407 1.00 -8.26 8.84
C THR A 407 0.78 -9.76 9.11
N SER A 408 1.70 -10.63 8.68
CA SER A 408 1.71 -12.06 8.96
C SER A 408 3.13 -12.56 9.25
N VAL A 409 3.30 -13.39 10.28
CA VAL A 409 4.62 -13.98 10.60
C VAL A 409 5.10 -14.99 9.55
N TYR A 410 4.18 -15.52 8.73
CA TYR A 410 4.48 -16.54 7.71
C TYR A 410 4.89 -15.94 6.35
N ALA A 411 4.39 -14.73 6.04
CA ALA A 411 4.61 -14.08 4.75
C ALA A 411 6.08 -13.92 4.37
N PRO A 412 7.00 -13.47 5.25
CA PRO A 412 8.39 -13.26 4.86
C PRO A 412 9.07 -14.49 4.27
N GLU A 413 8.77 -15.70 4.76
CA GLU A 413 9.39 -16.92 4.20
C GLU A 413 8.88 -17.21 2.77
N VAL A 414 7.60 -16.97 2.51
CA VAL A 414 6.98 -17.19 1.19
C VAL A 414 7.60 -16.31 0.10
N PHE A 415 8.12 -15.14 0.45
CA PHE A 415 8.76 -14.21 -0.50
C PHE A 415 10.29 -14.23 -0.45
N ASN A 416 10.88 -15.19 0.28
CA ASN A 416 12.31 -15.29 0.59
C ASN A 416 12.92 -14.05 1.29
N CYS A 417 12.10 -13.39 2.12
CA CYS A 417 12.42 -12.19 2.88
C CYS A 417 12.49 -12.45 4.41
N SER A 418 12.55 -13.70 4.85
CA SER A 418 12.63 -14.08 6.27
C SER A 418 14.04 -13.97 6.85
N ALA A 419 14.15 -13.49 8.09
CA ALA A 419 15.37 -13.67 8.87
C ALA A 419 15.49 -15.15 9.34
N PRO A 420 16.70 -15.68 9.57
CA PRO A 420 18.00 -15.01 9.47
C PRO A 420 18.61 -15.00 8.06
N ASP A 421 17.96 -15.64 7.07
CA ASP A 421 18.51 -15.86 5.73
C ASP A 421 18.81 -14.57 4.97
N THR A 422 17.94 -13.57 5.05
CA THR A 422 18.17 -12.27 4.38
C THR A 422 19.49 -11.62 4.80
N GLY A 423 19.78 -11.57 6.10
CA GLY A 423 21.05 -11.04 6.60
C GLY A 423 22.25 -11.90 6.20
N ASN A 424 22.08 -13.23 6.13
CA ASN A 424 23.15 -14.13 5.72
C ASN A 424 23.43 -14.04 4.21
N MET A 425 22.40 -13.91 3.38
CA MET A 425 22.51 -13.65 1.95
C MET A 425 23.23 -12.32 1.69
N GLU A 426 22.87 -11.26 2.41
CA GLU A 426 23.53 -9.96 2.26
C GLU A 426 25.03 -10.00 2.64
N VAL A 427 25.39 -10.76 3.68
CA VAL A 427 26.81 -11.02 4.02
C VAL A 427 27.54 -11.69 2.87
N LEU A 428 26.94 -12.72 2.25
CA LEU A 428 27.55 -13.43 1.12
C LEU A 428 27.67 -12.54 -0.13
N VAL A 429 26.68 -11.68 -0.39
CA VAL A 429 26.73 -10.71 -1.48
C VAL A 429 27.91 -9.74 -1.28
N ARG A 430 28.05 -9.17 -0.08
CA ARG A 430 29.06 -8.15 0.24
C ARG A 430 30.47 -8.71 0.42
N TYR A 431 30.60 -9.88 1.04
CA TYR A 431 31.88 -10.38 1.56
C TYR A 431 32.27 -11.79 1.08
N GLY A 432 31.35 -12.49 0.41
CA GLY A 432 31.61 -13.83 -0.10
C GLY A 432 32.55 -13.81 -1.30
N THR A 433 33.42 -14.81 -1.40
CA THR A 433 34.14 -15.11 -2.66
C THR A 433 33.18 -15.68 -3.69
N GLU A 434 33.53 -15.70 -4.98
CA GLU A 434 32.66 -16.27 -6.02
C GLU A 434 32.35 -17.75 -5.76
N ALA A 435 33.32 -18.54 -5.30
CA ALA A 435 33.10 -19.94 -4.92
C ALA A 435 32.14 -20.08 -3.71
N GLN A 436 32.24 -19.18 -2.72
CA GLN A 436 31.31 -19.16 -1.60
C GLN A 436 29.89 -18.75 -2.04
N LYS A 437 29.78 -17.78 -2.96
CA LYS A 437 28.49 -17.35 -3.52
C LYS A 437 27.82 -18.46 -4.33
N GLU A 438 28.57 -19.13 -5.20
CA GLU A 438 28.06 -20.24 -5.99
C GLU A 438 27.56 -21.39 -5.08
N ARG A 439 28.35 -21.75 -4.07
CA ARG A 439 27.99 -22.85 -3.15
C ARG A 439 26.82 -22.53 -2.23
N TRP A 440 26.72 -21.28 -1.74
CA TRP A 440 25.82 -20.95 -0.64
C TRP A 440 24.80 -19.87 -0.96
N LEU A 441 25.21 -18.78 -1.61
CA LEU A 441 24.31 -17.68 -1.93
C LEU A 441 23.26 -18.09 -2.95
N VAL A 442 23.66 -18.79 -4.02
CA VAL A 442 22.74 -19.20 -5.09
C VAL A 442 21.63 -20.11 -4.53
N PRO A 443 21.91 -21.20 -3.79
CA PRO A 443 20.85 -22.03 -3.23
C PRO A 443 19.95 -21.31 -2.21
N LEU A 444 20.47 -20.32 -1.47
CA LEU A 444 19.68 -19.47 -0.58
C LEU A 444 18.75 -18.53 -1.37
N LEU A 445 19.25 -17.90 -2.44
CA LEU A 445 18.45 -17.05 -3.33
C LEU A 445 17.38 -17.84 -4.08
N GLU A 446 17.59 -19.13 -4.33
CA GLU A 446 16.60 -20.03 -4.92
C GLU A 446 15.59 -20.57 -3.89
N GLY A 447 15.85 -20.38 -2.59
CA GLY A 447 15.03 -20.90 -1.49
C GLY A 447 15.13 -22.41 -1.27
N LYS A 448 16.17 -23.06 -1.83
CA LYS A 448 16.37 -24.53 -1.73
C LYS A 448 16.98 -24.96 -0.40
N ILE A 449 17.78 -24.09 0.21
CA ILE A 449 18.37 -24.30 1.54
C ILE A 449 18.00 -23.13 2.45
N ARG A 450 18.17 -23.35 3.74
CA ARG A 450 18.09 -22.34 4.80
C ARG A 450 19.45 -22.19 5.48
N SER A 451 19.60 -21.14 6.25
CA SER A 451 20.80 -20.84 6.99
C SER A 451 20.49 -20.35 8.40
N CYS A 452 21.51 -20.36 9.26
CA CYS A 452 21.42 -19.82 10.60
C CYS A 452 22.67 -18.97 10.92
N PHE A 453 22.61 -18.19 12.00
CA PHE A 453 23.71 -17.34 12.43
C PHE A 453 24.05 -17.59 13.89
N ALA A 454 25.25 -18.10 14.13
CA ALA A 454 25.72 -18.54 15.43
C ALA A 454 26.69 -17.53 16.05
N MET A 455 26.13 -16.59 16.83
CA MET A 455 26.90 -15.58 17.57
C MET A 455 26.71 -15.72 19.07
N THR A 456 25.46 -15.67 19.56
CA THR A 456 25.14 -15.63 20.98
C THR A 456 25.56 -16.90 21.72
N GLU A 457 26.17 -16.71 22.89
CA GLU A 457 26.70 -17.76 23.77
C GLU A 457 25.97 -17.74 25.11
N PRO A 458 25.66 -18.91 25.71
CA PRO A 458 24.95 -18.96 26.99
C PRO A 458 25.84 -18.60 28.19
N GLN A 459 27.16 -18.78 28.10
CA GLN A 459 28.09 -18.54 29.21
C GLN A 459 28.43 -17.07 29.42
N VAL A 460 28.22 -16.21 28.42
CA VAL A 460 28.67 -14.83 28.42
C VAL A 460 27.57 -13.84 28.02
N ALA A 461 27.65 -12.62 28.52
CA ALA A 461 26.77 -11.53 28.14
C ALA A 461 27.06 -11.07 26.69
N SER A 462 26.44 -11.77 25.75
CA SER A 462 26.68 -11.65 24.29
C SER A 462 26.19 -10.33 23.68
N SER A 463 25.49 -9.48 24.46
CA SER A 463 25.14 -8.11 24.05
C SER A 463 26.38 -7.24 23.84
N ASP A 464 27.47 -7.52 24.56
CA ASP A 464 28.81 -7.07 24.21
C ASP A 464 29.50 -8.17 23.41
N ALA A 465 29.57 -7.98 22.09
CA ALA A 465 30.16 -8.94 21.16
C ALA A 465 31.66 -9.22 21.43
N THR A 466 32.34 -8.40 22.24
CA THR A 466 33.75 -8.66 22.61
C THR A 466 33.88 -9.79 23.62
N ASN A 467 32.79 -10.13 24.33
CA ASN A 467 32.74 -11.23 25.30
C ASN A 467 32.64 -12.61 24.64
N ILE A 468 32.39 -12.71 23.33
CA ILE A 468 32.33 -13.99 22.62
C ILE A 468 33.64 -14.77 22.81
N GLU A 469 33.52 -16.03 23.26
CA GLU A 469 34.61 -16.90 23.67
C GLU A 469 34.77 -18.16 22.81
N ALA A 470 33.73 -18.57 22.05
CA ALA A 470 33.82 -19.72 21.16
C ALA A 470 35.04 -19.59 20.24
N SER A 471 35.91 -20.59 20.23
CA SER A 471 37.25 -20.49 19.67
C SER A 471 37.30 -20.90 18.21
N ILE A 472 38.23 -20.26 17.49
CA ILE A 472 38.62 -20.60 16.12
C ILE A 472 40.14 -20.76 16.14
N SER A 473 40.65 -21.98 16.03
CA SER A 473 42.09 -22.25 15.92
C SER A 473 42.45 -22.72 14.52
N GLY A 474 43.53 -22.18 13.96
CA GLY A 474 44.08 -22.67 12.69
C GLY A 474 44.91 -23.93 12.93
N GLU A 475 44.63 -25.00 12.18
CA GLU A 475 45.40 -26.24 12.17
C GLU A 475 45.67 -26.67 10.73
N ARG A 476 46.93 -26.53 10.29
CA ARG A 476 47.36 -26.83 8.90
C ARG A 476 46.44 -26.13 7.89
N ASP A 477 45.69 -26.90 7.10
CA ASP A 477 44.80 -26.44 6.03
C ASP A 477 43.33 -26.31 6.47
N THR A 478 43.06 -26.38 7.78
CA THR A 478 41.70 -26.30 8.35
C THR A 478 41.61 -25.33 9.52
N TYR A 479 40.40 -24.86 9.81
CA TYR A 479 40.05 -24.26 11.09
C TYR A 479 39.31 -25.27 11.96
N VAL A 480 39.60 -25.26 13.26
CA VAL A 480 38.91 -26.04 14.28
C VAL A 480 38.07 -25.09 15.13
N LEU A 481 36.78 -25.41 15.26
CA LEU A 481 35.81 -24.60 15.98
C LEU A 481 35.37 -25.33 17.25
N ASN A 482 35.39 -24.61 18.38
CA ASN A 482 34.86 -25.11 19.64
C ASN A 482 33.99 -24.06 20.33
N GLY A 483 32.83 -24.47 20.86
CA GLY A 483 32.03 -23.58 21.70
C GLY A 483 30.56 -23.96 21.81
N HIS A 484 29.85 -23.16 22.58
CA HIS A 484 28.43 -23.36 22.87
C HIS A 484 27.66 -22.13 22.39
N LYS A 485 26.65 -22.34 21.55
CA LYS A 485 25.84 -21.27 20.96
C LYS A 485 24.37 -21.49 21.29
N TRP A 486 23.59 -20.44 21.42
CA TRP A 486 22.16 -20.55 21.70
C TRP A 486 21.37 -19.39 21.09
N TRP A 487 20.06 -19.56 20.96
CA TRP A 487 19.20 -18.67 20.17
C TRP A 487 19.58 -18.66 18.68
N ILE A 488 19.94 -19.83 18.15
CA ILE A 488 20.33 -19.97 16.75
C ILE A 488 19.06 -20.23 15.93
N SER A 489 18.42 -19.13 15.54
CA SER A 489 17.17 -19.16 14.77
C SER A 489 17.35 -19.90 13.44
N GLY A 490 16.39 -20.76 13.09
CA GLY A 490 16.39 -21.53 11.84
C GLY A 490 17.20 -22.83 11.88
N SER A 491 18.03 -23.06 12.92
CA SER A 491 18.89 -24.25 12.99
C SER A 491 18.13 -25.58 13.09
N LEU A 492 16.86 -25.56 13.49
CA LEU A 492 16.03 -26.77 13.62
C LEU A 492 15.29 -27.13 12.33
N ASP A 493 15.28 -26.23 11.33
CA ASP A 493 14.71 -26.53 10.02
C ASP A 493 15.58 -27.59 9.32
N PRO A 494 15.03 -28.72 8.84
CA PRO A 494 15.82 -29.75 8.16
C PRO A 494 16.48 -29.26 6.87
N ARG A 495 16.07 -28.11 6.32
CA ARG A 495 16.69 -27.47 5.17
C ARG A 495 17.83 -26.53 5.55
N CYS A 496 18.07 -26.30 6.84
CA CYS A 496 19.19 -25.48 7.31
C CYS A 496 20.50 -26.21 7.04
N GLN A 497 21.21 -25.79 5.98
CA GLN A 497 22.46 -26.43 5.55
C GLN A 497 23.70 -25.59 5.86
N LEU A 498 23.52 -24.32 6.20
CA LEU A 498 24.63 -23.39 6.43
C LEU A 498 24.49 -22.66 7.77
N CYS A 499 25.54 -22.71 8.57
CA CYS A 499 25.73 -21.88 9.76
C CYS A 499 26.81 -20.84 9.52
N LEU A 500 26.49 -19.55 9.68
CA LEU A 500 27.49 -18.49 9.81
C LEU A 500 27.95 -18.44 11.27
N PHE A 501 29.12 -19.01 11.56
CA PHE A 501 29.67 -19.09 12.90
C PHE A 501 30.59 -17.90 13.19
N MET A 502 30.35 -17.20 14.31
CA MET A 502 31.23 -16.15 14.83
C MET A 502 31.95 -16.64 16.08
N GLY A 503 33.27 -16.52 16.09
CA GLY A 503 34.13 -16.93 17.22
C GLY A 503 35.40 -16.09 17.32
N LYS A 504 36.15 -16.30 18.40
CA LYS A 504 37.42 -15.64 18.71
C LYS A 504 38.56 -16.41 18.04
N SER A 505 39.21 -15.78 17.07
CA SER A 505 40.34 -16.31 16.30
C SER A 505 41.71 -15.83 16.77
N ASN A 506 41.78 -14.68 17.44
CA ASN A 506 43.03 -14.15 17.99
C ASN A 506 42.77 -13.34 19.28
N PRO A 507 42.89 -13.94 20.47
CA PRO A 507 42.69 -13.26 21.75
C PRO A 507 43.67 -12.11 22.04
N GLU A 508 44.84 -12.12 21.40
CA GLU A 508 45.91 -11.12 21.62
C GLU A 508 45.78 -9.90 20.69
N ALA A 509 44.89 -9.96 19.70
CA ALA A 509 44.64 -8.82 18.82
C ALA A 509 43.92 -7.67 19.55
N GLN A 510 43.88 -6.49 18.92
CA GLN A 510 43.03 -5.38 19.39
C GLN A 510 41.59 -5.87 19.59
N ARG A 511 40.93 -5.41 20.67
CA ARG A 511 39.63 -5.94 21.15
C ARG A 511 38.55 -6.16 20.08
N HIS A 512 38.45 -5.28 19.09
CA HIS A 512 37.46 -5.38 17.99
C HIS A 512 37.96 -6.14 16.74
N ARG A 513 39.15 -6.75 16.82
CA ARG A 513 39.78 -7.56 15.77
C ARG A 513 40.08 -8.99 16.22
N GLN A 514 39.51 -9.42 17.35
CA GLN A 514 39.76 -10.74 17.91
C GLN A 514 38.87 -11.83 17.30
N GLN A 515 37.74 -11.45 16.70
CA GLN A 515 36.71 -12.35 16.19
C GLN A 515 36.75 -12.46 14.67
N SER A 516 36.40 -13.64 14.16
CA SER A 516 36.24 -13.95 12.74
C SER A 516 34.90 -14.62 12.49
N MET A 517 34.48 -14.70 11.22
CA MET A 517 33.30 -15.45 10.80
C MET A 517 33.67 -16.53 9.78
N LEU A 518 33.06 -17.70 9.94
CA LEU A 518 33.22 -18.83 9.01
C LEU A 518 31.86 -19.35 8.53
N LEU A 519 31.83 -19.80 7.28
CA LEU A 519 30.74 -20.59 6.71
C LEU A 519 30.90 -22.04 7.16
N VAL A 520 29.93 -22.60 7.86
CA VAL A 520 30.02 -23.95 8.42
C VAL A 520 28.86 -24.80 7.90
N PRO A 521 29.10 -25.84 7.09
CA PRO A 521 28.07 -26.81 6.72
C PRO A 521 27.44 -27.43 7.97
N MET A 522 26.11 -27.52 8.02
CA MET A 522 25.39 -28.04 9.20
C MET A 522 25.60 -29.55 9.42
N ASP A 523 26.05 -30.27 8.40
CA ASP A 523 26.42 -31.69 8.45
C ASP A 523 27.89 -31.92 8.88
N SER A 524 28.63 -30.86 9.20
CA SER A 524 30.03 -30.98 9.65
C SER A 524 30.10 -31.80 10.95
N PRO A 525 30.97 -32.83 11.03
CA PRO A 525 31.14 -33.61 12.24
C PRO A 525 31.50 -32.74 13.44
N GLY A 526 30.86 -33.00 14.59
CA GLY A 526 31.06 -32.25 15.83
C GLY A 526 30.01 -31.16 16.11
N ILE A 527 29.09 -30.89 15.17
CA ILE A 527 27.93 -30.04 15.42
C ILE A 527 26.83 -30.87 16.08
N THR A 528 26.31 -30.41 17.23
CA THR A 528 25.16 -31.02 17.89
C THR A 528 24.11 -29.96 18.23
N ILE A 529 22.88 -30.15 17.75
CA ILE A 529 21.72 -29.36 18.22
C ILE A 529 21.20 -30.05 19.48
N THR A 530 21.41 -29.42 20.63
CA THR A 530 21.13 -30.01 21.95
C THR A 530 19.64 -29.99 22.31
N ARG A 531 18.94 -28.89 22.01
CA ARG A 531 17.49 -28.74 22.21
C ARG A 531 16.92 -27.50 21.51
N PRO A 532 15.60 -27.47 21.25
CA PRO A 532 14.89 -26.23 20.96
C PRO A 532 14.77 -25.32 22.19
N LEU A 533 14.64 -24.02 21.94
CA LEU A 533 14.35 -22.97 22.91
C LEU A 533 12.96 -22.39 22.61
N SER A 534 12.18 -22.11 23.65
CA SER A 534 10.84 -21.54 23.52
C SER A 534 10.78 -20.08 23.99
N VAL A 535 9.93 -19.28 23.34
CA VAL A 535 9.57 -17.91 23.75
C VAL A 535 8.14 -17.93 24.29
N PHE A 536 7.96 -17.73 25.59
CA PHE A 536 6.64 -17.85 26.24
C PHE A 536 5.90 -19.18 25.92
N GLY A 537 6.66 -20.27 25.77
CA GLY A 537 6.13 -21.58 25.39
C GLY A 537 5.97 -21.80 23.88
N LEU A 538 6.18 -20.80 23.03
CA LEU A 538 6.18 -20.94 21.57
C LEU A 538 7.54 -21.44 21.09
N GLU A 539 7.56 -22.52 20.30
CA GLU A 539 8.79 -23.12 19.76
C GLU A 539 9.19 -22.59 18.38
N ASP A 540 8.33 -21.84 17.69
CA ASP A 540 8.54 -21.27 16.34
C ASP A 540 8.96 -22.31 15.28
N ALA A 541 8.49 -23.55 15.41
CA ALA A 541 8.79 -24.63 14.46
C ALA A 541 8.27 -24.32 13.03
N PRO A 542 8.85 -24.88 11.95
CA PRO A 542 9.98 -25.79 11.94
C PRO A 542 11.33 -25.09 12.15
N ALA A 543 11.41 -23.77 11.96
CA ALA A 543 12.67 -23.02 12.05
C ALA A 543 13.26 -23.04 13.46
N GLY A 544 12.43 -22.69 14.45
CA GLY A 544 12.74 -22.62 15.88
C GLY A 544 14.02 -21.86 16.23
N HIS A 545 14.46 -22.05 17.48
CA HIS A 545 15.70 -21.48 18.01
C HIS A 545 16.51 -22.57 18.70
N GLY A 546 17.64 -22.95 18.12
CA GLY A 546 18.48 -24.04 18.65
C GLY A 546 19.47 -23.59 19.71
N GLN A 547 19.72 -24.46 20.68
CA GLN A 547 20.96 -24.49 21.45
C GLN A 547 21.91 -25.51 20.81
N MET A 548 23.14 -25.09 20.49
CA MET A 548 24.09 -25.86 19.69
C MET A 548 25.46 -25.95 20.37
N THR A 549 26.14 -27.08 20.22
CA THR A 549 27.56 -27.24 20.54
C THR A 549 28.36 -27.52 19.28
N PHE A 550 29.59 -27.00 19.29
CA PHE A 550 30.60 -27.23 18.27
C PHE A 550 31.78 -27.86 18.99
N GLU A 551 32.07 -29.13 18.71
CA GLU A 551 33.12 -29.90 19.35
C GLU A 551 34.11 -30.39 18.28
N ASN A 552 35.26 -29.72 18.21
CA ASN A 552 36.31 -29.99 17.23
C ASN A 552 35.81 -30.01 15.79
N VAL A 553 34.87 -29.11 15.46
CA VAL A 553 34.33 -29.00 14.10
C VAL A 553 35.43 -28.49 13.18
N ARG A 554 35.77 -29.27 12.15
CA ARG A 554 36.83 -28.94 11.20
C ARG A 554 36.23 -28.42 9.89
N VAL A 555 36.66 -27.23 9.47
CA VAL A 555 36.28 -26.65 8.18
C VAL A 555 37.52 -26.23 7.38
N PRO A 556 37.49 -26.28 6.04
CA PRO A 556 38.60 -25.80 5.21
C PRO A 556 38.90 -24.31 5.41
N GLN A 557 40.12 -23.87 5.08
CA GLN A 557 40.50 -22.45 5.19
C GLN A 557 39.64 -21.53 4.32
N GLU A 558 39.19 -21.98 3.16
CA GLU A 558 38.32 -21.24 2.25
C GLU A 558 36.92 -20.94 2.81
N ASN A 559 36.55 -21.53 3.96
CA ASN A 559 35.30 -21.21 4.65
C ASN A 559 35.37 -19.89 5.44
N LEU A 560 36.56 -19.29 5.59
CA LEU A 560 36.72 -17.99 6.20
C LEU A 560 36.04 -16.89 5.35
N LEU A 561 35.18 -16.09 5.99
CA LEU A 561 34.57 -14.92 5.35
C LEU A 561 35.48 -13.71 5.49
N LEU A 562 35.78 -13.05 4.37
CA LEU A 562 36.58 -11.82 4.22
C LEU A 562 38.04 -11.90 4.72
N GLY A 563 38.28 -12.34 5.95
CA GLY A 563 39.61 -12.49 6.53
C GLY A 563 39.61 -12.58 8.06
N LEU A 564 40.76 -12.96 8.63
CA LEU A 564 40.93 -13.07 10.07
C LEU A 564 40.78 -11.72 10.78
N GLY A 565 40.09 -11.73 11.91
CA GLY A 565 39.82 -10.55 12.73
C GLY A 565 38.78 -9.59 12.13
N ARG A 566 38.07 -10.00 11.07
CA ARG A 566 37.04 -9.18 10.40
C ARG A 566 35.62 -9.47 10.88
N GLY A 567 35.44 -10.29 11.93
CA GLY A 567 34.13 -10.70 12.41
C GLY A 567 33.24 -9.53 12.86
N PHE A 568 33.81 -8.52 13.54
CA PHE A 568 33.07 -7.33 13.93
C PHE A 568 32.55 -6.51 12.75
N GLU A 569 33.37 -6.36 11.71
CA GLU A 569 33.00 -5.64 10.50
C GLU A 569 31.84 -6.31 9.78
N ILE A 570 31.94 -7.62 9.58
CA ILE A 570 30.88 -8.42 8.95
C ILE A 570 29.60 -8.37 9.80
N ALA A 571 29.71 -8.48 11.13
CA ALA A 571 28.56 -8.38 12.03
C ALA A 571 27.85 -7.03 11.92
N GLN A 572 28.58 -5.91 11.88
CA GLN A 572 27.96 -4.59 11.72
C GLN A 572 27.33 -4.41 10.34
N GLY A 573 27.99 -4.89 9.28
CA GLY A 573 27.45 -4.89 7.92
C GLY A 573 26.15 -5.69 7.80
N ARG A 574 26.05 -6.84 8.50
CA ARG A 574 24.85 -7.69 8.56
C ARG A 574 23.72 -7.07 9.38
N LEU A 575 24.04 -6.56 10.57
CA LEU A 575 23.04 -6.18 11.56
C LEU A 575 22.38 -4.82 11.28
N GLY A 576 23.00 -3.93 10.52
CA GLY A 576 22.40 -2.64 10.14
C GLY A 576 21.08 -2.82 9.37
N PRO A 577 21.11 -3.39 8.15
CA PRO A 577 19.92 -3.70 7.34
C PRO A 577 18.95 -4.66 8.04
N GLY A 578 19.47 -5.69 8.73
CA GLY A 578 18.64 -6.63 9.50
C GLY A 578 17.73 -5.94 10.52
N ARG A 579 18.26 -4.96 11.27
CA ARG A 579 17.48 -4.17 12.25
C ARG A 579 16.31 -3.44 11.60
N ILE A 580 16.53 -2.78 10.46
CA ILE A 580 15.46 -2.00 9.83
C ILE A 580 14.38 -2.92 9.23
N HIS A 581 14.75 -4.07 8.64
CA HIS A 581 13.79 -5.05 8.13
C HIS A 581 12.86 -5.60 9.23
N HIS A 582 13.40 -5.81 10.43
CA HIS A 582 12.57 -6.16 11.60
C HIS A 582 11.63 -5.02 12.01
N CYS A 583 12.10 -3.78 11.98
CA CYS A 583 11.29 -2.61 12.33
C CYS A 583 10.14 -2.39 11.34
N MET A 584 10.40 -2.51 10.03
CA MET A 584 9.37 -2.43 8.98
C MET A 584 8.25 -3.46 9.23
N ARG A 585 8.61 -4.72 9.46
CA ARG A 585 7.64 -5.79 9.75
C ARG A 585 6.83 -5.54 11.03
N LEU A 586 7.46 -4.96 12.05
CA LEU A 586 6.78 -4.62 13.31
C LEU A 586 5.69 -3.55 13.15
N ILE A 587 5.83 -2.64 12.18
CA ILE A 587 4.76 -1.70 11.84
C ILE A 587 3.56 -2.47 11.26
N GLY A 588 3.81 -3.42 10.37
CA GLY A 588 2.78 -4.31 9.81
C GLY A 588 2.05 -5.13 10.88
N LEU A 589 2.79 -5.71 11.82
CA LEU A 589 2.23 -6.42 12.97
C LEU A 589 1.33 -5.51 13.82
N ALA A 590 1.77 -4.27 14.07
CA ALA A 590 0.99 -3.29 14.83
C ALA A 590 -0.30 -2.89 14.09
N GLU A 591 -0.24 -2.65 12.77
CA GLU A 591 -1.42 -2.38 11.95
C GLU A 591 -2.41 -3.56 11.95
N ARG A 592 -1.92 -4.79 11.82
CA ARG A 592 -2.76 -5.99 11.88
C ARG A 592 -3.45 -6.11 13.25
N ALA A 593 -2.72 -5.88 14.34
CA ALA A 593 -3.29 -5.91 15.68
C ALA A 593 -4.36 -4.81 15.87
N LEU A 594 -4.12 -3.59 15.38
CA LEU A 594 -5.09 -2.50 15.41
C LEU A 594 -6.33 -2.80 14.56
N ALA A 595 -6.17 -3.39 13.38
CA ALA A 595 -7.28 -3.80 12.53
C ALA A 595 -8.18 -4.85 13.22
N LEU A 596 -7.57 -5.88 13.81
CA LEU A 596 -8.29 -6.90 14.59
C LEU A 596 -8.97 -6.28 15.82
N MET A 597 -8.30 -5.35 16.52
CA MET A 597 -8.89 -4.63 17.64
C MET A 597 -10.14 -3.86 17.21
N LYS A 598 -10.09 -3.13 16.09
CA LYS A 598 -11.26 -2.40 15.54
C LYS A 598 -12.43 -3.33 15.26
N GLU A 599 -12.21 -4.44 14.57
CA GLU A 599 -13.25 -5.44 14.28
C GLU A 599 -13.87 -5.99 15.57
N ARG A 600 -13.03 -6.32 16.55
CA ARG A 600 -13.47 -6.85 17.84
C ARG A 600 -14.34 -5.88 18.62
N VAL A 601 -13.94 -4.62 18.71
CA VAL A 601 -14.63 -3.65 19.57
C VAL A 601 -15.94 -3.17 18.95
N SER A 602 -16.07 -3.24 17.62
CA SER A 602 -17.33 -2.93 16.91
C SER A 602 -18.40 -4.01 17.08
N THR A 603 -18.02 -5.26 17.36
CA THR A 603 -18.94 -6.41 17.38
C THR A 603 -19.32 -6.88 18.79
N ARG A 604 -18.65 -6.39 19.84
CA ARG A 604 -18.86 -6.83 21.22
C ARG A 604 -19.52 -5.75 22.06
N VAL A 605 -20.45 -6.16 22.92
CA VAL A 605 -21.18 -5.30 23.86
C VAL A 605 -20.83 -5.68 25.28
N ALA A 606 -20.50 -4.68 26.11
CA ALA A 606 -20.33 -4.83 27.55
C ALA A 606 -20.95 -3.61 28.26
N PHE A 607 -21.55 -3.84 29.43
CA PHE A 607 -22.22 -2.79 30.21
C PHE A 607 -23.25 -1.99 29.39
N GLY A 608 -24.00 -2.67 28.52
CA GLY A 608 -25.10 -2.09 27.74
C GLY A 608 -24.69 -1.27 26.51
N LYS A 609 -23.40 -1.22 26.14
CA LYS A 609 -22.93 -0.52 24.93
C LYS A 609 -21.83 -1.30 24.19
N PRO A 610 -21.66 -1.10 22.87
CA PRO A 610 -20.50 -1.60 22.14
C PRO A 610 -19.18 -1.19 22.81
N LEU A 611 -18.17 -2.06 22.77
CA LEU A 611 -16.83 -1.73 23.30
C LEU A 611 -16.24 -0.50 22.61
N ALA A 612 -16.54 -0.28 21.33
CA ALA A 612 -16.14 0.91 20.58
C ALA A 612 -16.67 2.23 21.17
N GLU A 613 -17.74 2.20 21.97
CA GLU A 613 -18.29 3.39 22.65
C GLU A 613 -17.68 3.62 24.03
N GLN A 614 -16.93 2.66 24.57
CA GLN A 614 -16.30 2.76 25.88
C GLN A 614 -15.11 3.72 25.81
N GLY A 615 -15.04 4.69 26.72
CA GLY A 615 -14.06 5.78 26.67
C GLY A 615 -12.60 5.32 26.64
N THR A 616 -12.25 4.29 27.42
CA THR A 616 -10.90 3.74 27.47
C THR A 616 -10.51 3.06 26.15
N ILE A 617 -11.41 2.29 25.54
CA ILE A 617 -11.17 1.64 24.24
C ILE A 617 -10.96 2.66 23.13
N ARG A 618 -11.73 3.76 23.13
CA ARG A 618 -11.54 4.85 22.15
C ARG A 618 -10.18 5.52 22.30
N ALA A 619 -9.73 5.73 23.54
CA ALA A 619 -8.41 6.27 23.82
C ALA A 619 -7.31 5.31 23.35
N ASP A 620 -7.45 4.00 23.59
CA ASP A 620 -6.50 2.98 23.14
C ASP A 620 -6.40 2.89 21.62
N LEU A 621 -7.51 3.01 20.89
CA LEU A 621 -7.52 3.08 19.43
C LEU A 621 -6.76 4.32 18.92
N ALA A 622 -7.01 5.48 19.53
CA ALA A 622 -6.35 6.73 19.17
C ALA A 622 -4.85 6.67 19.44
N GLU A 623 -4.45 6.24 20.63
CA GLU A 623 -3.04 6.10 21.04
C GLU A 623 -2.29 5.12 20.12
N SER A 624 -2.94 4.00 19.77
CA SER A 624 -2.34 3.03 18.86
C SER A 624 -2.08 3.63 17.47
N ARG A 625 -3.02 4.43 16.93
CA ARG A 625 -2.79 5.11 15.65
C ARG A 625 -1.65 6.13 15.75
N LEU A 626 -1.60 6.93 16.80
CA LEU A 626 -0.52 7.91 17.02
C LEU A 626 0.85 7.25 17.04
N GLU A 627 1.00 6.18 17.83
CA GLU A 627 2.27 5.48 17.98
C GLU A 627 2.71 4.78 16.69
N ILE A 628 1.77 4.19 15.94
CA ILE A 628 2.07 3.55 14.64
C ILE A 628 2.58 4.58 13.63
N GLU A 629 1.89 5.72 13.47
CA GLU A 629 2.33 6.74 12.49
C GLU A 629 3.71 7.31 12.84
N GLN A 630 3.95 7.61 14.13
CA GLN A 630 5.25 8.10 14.58
C GLN A 630 6.37 7.09 14.30
N ALA A 631 6.14 5.80 14.57
CA ALA A 631 7.11 4.75 14.32
C ALA A 631 7.32 4.51 12.82
N ARG A 632 6.26 4.49 12.01
CA ARG A 632 6.33 4.35 10.54
C ARG A 632 7.16 5.46 9.91
N LEU A 633 6.89 6.72 10.26
CA LEU A 633 7.65 7.85 9.72
C LEU A 633 9.13 7.76 10.10
N LEU A 634 9.46 7.26 11.28
CA LEU A 634 10.84 7.05 11.70
C LEU A 634 11.50 5.86 10.96
N VAL A 635 10.77 4.79 10.65
CA VAL A 635 11.25 3.72 9.74
C VAL A 635 11.57 4.30 8.37
N LEU A 636 10.64 5.04 7.77
CA LEU A 636 10.81 5.63 6.44
C LEU A 636 11.95 6.64 6.40
N LYS A 637 12.10 7.46 7.45
CA LYS A 637 13.26 8.36 7.60
C LYS A 637 14.58 7.57 7.62
N ALA A 638 14.66 6.51 8.43
CA ALA A 638 15.86 5.69 8.52
C ALA A 638 16.19 5.06 7.15
N ALA A 639 15.20 4.47 6.48
CA ALA A 639 15.35 3.87 5.16
C ALA A 639 15.82 4.90 4.10
N HIS A 640 15.24 6.11 4.11
CA HIS A 640 15.64 7.17 3.20
C HIS A 640 17.08 7.65 3.42
N LEU A 641 17.52 7.75 4.68
CA LEU A 641 18.93 8.06 4.96
C LEU A 641 19.87 6.93 4.55
N MET A 642 19.46 5.67 4.69
CA MET A 642 20.23 4.54 4.15
C MET A 642 20.39 4.65 2.63
N ASP A 643 19.32 5.02 1.91
CA ASP A 643 19.34 5.19 0.46
C ASP A 643 20.16 6.40 -0.03
N THR A 644 20.22 7.48 0.75
CA THR A 644 20.81 8.76 0.30
C THR A 644 22.21 9.02 0.84
N VAL A 645 22.50 8.64 2.08
CA VAL A 645 23.79 8.88 2.74
C VAL A 645 24.50 7.60 3.22
N GLY A 646 23.87 6.44 3.04
CA GLY A 646 24.42 5.14 3.40
C GLY A 646 24.28 4.79 4.89
N ASN A 647 24.44 3.49 5.19
CA ASN A 647 24.15 2.92 6.51
C ASN A 647 25.00 3.49 7.66
N LYS A 648 26.22 3.94 7.36
CA LYS A 648 27.14 4.48 8.37
C LYS A 648 26.66 5.84 8.90
N GLU A 649 26.23 6.72 8.01
CA GLU A 649 25.73 8.04 8.39
C GLU A 649 24.29 7.94 8.94
N ALA A 650 23.50 6.96 8.48
CA ALA A 650 22.18 6.63 9.02
C ALA A 650 22.19 5.85 10.36
N ALA A 651 23.37 5.60 10.95
CA ALA A 651 23.51 4.72 12.12
C ALA A 651 22.70 5.18 13.34
N LEU A 652 22.52 6.50 13.52
CA LEU A 652 21.70 7.04 14.61
C LEU A 652 20.23 6.67 14.39
N GLU A 653 19.68 6.93 13.22
CA GLU A 653 18.29 6.63 12.87
C GLU A 653 17.97 5.14 12.93
N ILE A 654 18.89 4.28 12.49
CA ILE A 654 18.76 2.82 12.63
C ILE A 654 18.69 2.41 14.11
N ALA A 655 19.52 3.02 14.98
CA ALA A 655 19.48 2.75 16.41
C ALA A 655 18.19 3.28 17.07
N LEU A 656 17.73 4.48 16.68
CA LEU A 656 16.48 5.05 17.17
C LEU A 656 15.30 4.14 16.86
N ILE A 657 15.15 3.73 15.60
CA ILE A 657 13.99 2.92 15.20
C ILE A 657 14.03 1.50 15.79
N LYS A 658 15.22 0.94 16.00
CA LYS A 658 15.39 -0.37 16.67
C LYS A 658 14.89 -0.36 18.13
N VAL A 659 14.81 0.80 18.77
CA VAL A 659 14.19 0.95 20.10
C VAL A 659 12.70 1.26 19.98
N VAL A 660 12.32 2.14 19.06
CA VAL A 660 10.93 2.65 18.95
C VAL A 660 9.98 1.57 18.42
N ALA A 661 10.29 0.92 17.28
CA ALA A 661 9.36 0.02 16.61
C ALA A 661 8.92 -1.18 17.49
N PRO A 662 9.83 -1.93 18.16
CA PRO A 662 9.41 -3.04 19.01
C PRO A 662 8.55 -2.61 20.19
N ARG A 663 8.79 -1.42 20.75
CA ARG A 663 8.01 -0.88 21.88
C ARG A 663 6.62 -0.45 21.44
N THR A 664 6.51 0.22 20.30
CA THR A 664 5.23 0.59 19.69
C THR A 664 4.41 -0.67 19.40
N ALA A 665 4.98 -1.64 18.68
CA ALA A 665 4.28 -2.88 18.37
C ALA A 665 3.81 -3.61 19.63
N LEU A 666 4.67 -3.72 20.66
CA LEU A 666 4.30 -4.38 21.91
C LEU A 666 3.10 -3.70 22.59
N ARG A 667 3.07 -2.36 22.69
CA ARG A 667 1.96 -1.63 23.32
C ARG A 667 0.66 -1.72 22.54
N VAL A 668 0.73 -1.60 21.21
CA VAL A 668 -0.45 -1.75 20.34
C VAL A 668 -1.04 -3.16 20.43
N VAL A 669 -0.19 -4.17 20.37
CA VAL A 669 -0.63 -5.58 20.43
C VAL A 669 -1.20 -5.90 21.81
N ASP A 670 -0.62 -5.39 22.89
CA ASP A 670 -1.14 -5.56 24.24
C ASP A 670 -2.54 -4.93 24.41
N ARG A 671 -2.76 -3.72 23.89
CA ARG A 671 -4.09 -3.10 23.84
C ARG A 671 -5.09 -3.94 23.04
N ALA A 672 -4.65 -4.50 21.91
CA ALA A 672 -5.48 -5.41 21.12
C ALA A 672 -5.83 -6.68 21.92
N ILE A 673 -4.87 -7.33 22.58
CA ILE A 673 -5.11 -8.49 23.45
C ILE A 673 -6.15 -8.12 24.52
N GLN A 674 -5.99 -6.98 25.18
CA GLN A 674 -6.91 -6.50 26.21
C GLN A 674 -8.34 -6.30 25.66
N ALA A 675 -8.49 -5.75 24.44
CA ALA A 675 -9.79 -5.58 23.79
C ALA A 675 -10.47 -6.90 23.41
N PHE A 676 -9.68 -7.96 23.15
CA PHE A 676 -10.21 -9.31 22.95
C PHE A 676 -10.55 -10.02 24.28
N GLY A 677 -10.02 -9.56 25.41
CA GLY A 677 -10.10 -10.25 26.69
C GLY A 677 -9.33 -11.57 26.65
N ALA A 678 -9.83 -12.61 27.33
CA ALA A 678 -9.17 -13.92 27.37
C ALA A 678 -8.90 -14.53 25.98
N ALA A 679 -9.75 -14.22 24.97
CA ALA A 679 -9.55 -14.70 23.61
C ALA A 679 -8.26 -14.17 22.95
N GLY A 680 -7.73 -13.03 23.40
CA GLY A 680 -6.48 -12.48 22.89
C GLY A 680 -5.23 -13.25 23.33
N LEU A 681 -5.36 -14.11 24.36
CA LEU A 681 -4.27 -14.93 24.89
C LEU A 681 -4.11 -16.27 24.16
N GLY A 682 -5.13 -16.70 23.42
CA GLY A 682 -5.16 -17.99 22.73
C GLY A 682 -4.44 -18.00 21.39
N SER A 683 -4.39 -19.18 20.78
CA SER A 683 -3.78 -19.43 19.46
C SER A 683 -4.73 -19.25 18.27
N ASP A 684 -6.03 -19.05 18.53
CA ASP A 684 -7.05 -18.84 17.47
C ASP A 684 -6.83 -17.53 16.71
N LEU A 685 -6.05 -16.61 17.29
CA LEU A 685 -5.70 -15.31 16.72
C LEU A 685 -4.18 -15.15 16.72
N PRO A 686 -3.63 -14.35 15.79
CA PRO A 686 -2.19 -14.14 15.71
C PRO A 686 -1.62 -13.24 16.84
N LEU A 687 -2.46 -12.72 17.75
CA LEU A 687 -2.07 -11.68 18.73
C LEU A 687 -1.01 -12.16 19.73
N ALA A 688 -1.16 -13.36 20.31
CA ALA A 688 -0.20 -13.88 21.29
C ALA A 688 1.18 -14.13 20.68
N GLN A 689 1.22 -14.72 19.47
CA GLN A 689 2.46 -14.93 18.72
C GLN A 689 3.11 -13.59 18.34
N THR A 690 2.30 -12.63 17.89
CA THR A 690 2.77 -11.28 17.55
C THR A 690 3.36 -10.55 18.76
N PHE A 691 2.74 -10.67 19.93
CA PHE A 691 3.24 -10.10 21.18
C PHE A 691 4.61 -10.69 21.54
N ALA A 692 4.74 -12.02 21.46
CA ALA A 692 5.99 -12.72 21.70
C ALA A 692 7.10 -12.21 20.77
N TRP A 693 6.84 -12.08 19.47
CA TRP A 693 7.81 -11.57 18.50
C TRP A 693 8.19 -10.10 18.73
N ALA A 694 7.22 -9.22 19.01
CA ALA A 694 7.49 -7.84 19.39
C ALA A 694 8.38 -7.75 20.64
N ARG A 695 8.16 -8.63 21.62
CA ARG A 695 8.98 -8.71 22.83
C ARG A 695 10.38 -9.25 22.58
N VAL A 696 10.54 -10.25 21.71
CA VAL A 696 11.83 -10.81 21.28
C VAL A 696 12.69 -9.74 20.61
N LEU A 697 12.10 -8.90 19.76
CA LEU A 697 12.82 -7.86 19.01
C LEU A 697 13.31 -6.69 19.88
N ARG A 698 12.99 -6.67 21.18
CA ARG A 698 13.67 -5.81 22.18
C ARG A 698 15.00 -6.39 22.70
N LEU A 699 15.33 -7.63 22.31
CA LEU A 699 16.54 -8.36 22.69
C LEU A 699 17.37 -8.75 21.47
N ALA A 700 16.73 -9.34 20.46
CA ALA A 700 17.36 -9.74 19.21
C ALA A 700 17.98 -8.53 18.48
N ASP A 701 19.08 -8.76 17.75
CA ASP A 701 19.88 -7.73 17.05
C ASP A 701 20.34 -6.55 17.93
N GLY A 702 20.49 -6.81 19.22
CA GLY A 702 20.92 -5.84 20.23
C GLY A 702 19.75 -5.39 21.11
N PRO A 703 19.89 -5.50 22.45
CA PRO A 703 18.89 -5.01 23.39
C PRO A 703 18.67 -3.51 23.30
N ASP A 704 17.46 -3.05 23.68
CA ASP A 704 17.12 -1.62 23.78
C ASP A 704 18.21 -0.80 24.49
N GLU A 705 18.79 -1.34 25.56
CA GLU A 705 19.80 -0.69 26.41
C GLU A 705 21.09 -0.40 25.66
N VAL A 706 21.54 -1.31 24.80
CA VAL A 706 22.75 -1.14 23.99
C VAL A 706 22.52 -0.05 22.95
N HIS A 707 21.35 -0.03 22.31
CA HIS A 707 20.98 1.00 21.35
C HIS A 707 20.84 2.37 22.01
N LYS A 708 20.18 2.46 23.17
CA LYS A 708 20.09 3.71 23.96
C LYS A 708 21.47 4.26 24.33
N ALA A 709 22.40 3.41 24.74
CA ALA A 709 23.77 3.83 25.05
C ALA A 709 24.49 4.36 23.80
N ALA A 710 24.32 3.71 22.65
CA ALA A 710 24.87 4.17 21.38
C ALA A 710 24.26 5.52 20.93
N ILE A 711 22.94 5.69 21.05
CA ILE A 711 22.22 6.93 20.77
C ILE A 711 22.76 8.06 21.65
N ALA A 712 22.84 7.85 22.98
CA ALA A 712 23.35 8.85 23.91
C ALA A 712 24.79 9.26 23.57
N LYS A 713 25.65 8.30 23.20
CA LYS A 713 27.03 8.58 22.76
C LYS A 713 27.08 9.40 21.47
N MET A 714 26.18 9.15 20.51
CA MET A 714 26.09 9.91 19.26
C MET A 714 25.55 11.32 19.50
N GLU A 715 24.55 11.47 20.37
CA GLU A 715 23.95 12.76 20.70
C GLU A 715 24.95 13.67 21.44
N LEU A 716 25.69 13.15 22.42
CA LEU A 716 26.72 13.91 23.15
C LEU A 716 27.89 14.40 22.27
N LYS A 717 28.07 13.83 21.08
CA LYS A 717 29.08 14.29 20.11
C LYS A 717 28.58 15.44 19.24
N ARG A 718 27.27 15.70 19.20
CA ARG A 718 26.71 16.81 18.43
C ARG A 718 27.10 18.14 19.09
N PRO A 719 27.29 19.22 18.31
CA PRO A 719 27.62 20.53 18.85
C PRO A 719 26.58 21.00 19.88
N VAL A 720 27.03 21.65 20.95
CA VAL A 720 26.13 22.26 21.94
C VAL A 720 25.42 23.45 21.29
N GLY A 721 24.12 23.33 21.08
CA GLY A 721 23.24 24.36 20.50
C GLY A 721 21.97 23.74 19.91
N LEU A 722 20.97 24.56 19.57
CA LEU A 722 19.75 24.14 18.86
C LEU A 722 20.04 23.84 17.37
N GLY A 723 21.19 23.25 17.05
CA GLY A 723 21.65 22.98 15.69
C GLY A 723 20.80 21.91 15.03
N GLY A 724 19.65 22.30 14.49
CA GLY A 724 18.67 21.43 13.85
C GLY A 724 17.20 21.78 14.11
N VAL A 725 16.92 22.80 14.94
CA VAL A 725 15.57 23.41 15.09
C VAL A 725 15.57 24.80 14.49
#